data_AF-A0A9P9CPT9-F1
#
_entry.id   AF-A0A9P9CPT9-F1
#
_cell.length_a   1.000
_cell.length_b   1.000
_cell.length_c   1.000
_cell.angle_alpha   90.00
_cell.angle_beta   90.00
_cell.angle_gamma   90.00
#
_symmetry.space_group_name_H-M   'P 1'
#
loop_
_entity.id
_entity.type
_entity.pdbx_description
1 polymer ?
#
loop_
_entity_poly.entity_id
_entity_poly.type
_entity_poly.pdbx_seq_one_letter_code
_entity_poly.pdbx_strand_id
1 'polypeptide(L)'
;MVVSEAIYITCRSRSLNSARVGRVAYFHKIKDKKMAHIEWFEPASVVLGKRSQVSSQYELFAINNCTDVPIHTLDGSPLPFRQDGLVHYNEAFCNFLFTGSAFVRLASYDRLHVSGRCALCPIQAAGDDFPYHHGDIVLLSTGGDWEARISVIAQLIIRRRTRSFRKLIRRGADSCFGERLLELPQDVEELPLYDTDLVVGRCHIRVGTPTFDECVADPLLFFVNEFSSIVLCEQCLTGDDAARLEQERLDLMFVNHPHLKLKLLDAYCGAGGLSLGLEQGGRCIEPTLAFDHEPVAAQTYAKNTPTATVCVANSGSVLKTCVTGADGANVLGHRHIPKEIDIIAAGCPCQGHSGLNQHRGNLQATHNNLQVLTALSFVEHFKPRYFVFENVPGILGWNLPSQSADNNEGCRGLHLIIGVLLHLRYQVRTFKLLASQYGAPQKRQRLFIIAARMELPLPAAPHPLFSMPKGSEKMQTKHVKVCNAVSAEQPQWPVQSFDDLTPAHVPHAYYSLEAAIGDLHHFNWAKDEFADKAVITANRINRPTIYAPSAASVYPATTLKPLSEFQLRIRHSGHHDVPTISSLRHYTAGISQRSMNNVVAAVEGTSQRHYDRPRYDDQFRTLVTNFNPDALQVGVLHPTQTRIFTFRETLRGQGYPDWFSFPPDIRPRELYKLIGNSVPIPLGEAIGREIANSWINYLRSEGQIDLDGAEDSREGSVEAS
;
A
#
# COMPACT_ATOMS: atom_id res chain seq x y z
N MET A 1 18.37 8.46 41.99
CA MET A 1 17.19 8.15 42.83
C MET A 1 16.12 7.67 41.89
N VAL A 2 15.53 6.50 42.17
CA VAL A 2 14.34 6.01 41.46
C VAL A 2 13.17 6.86 41.90
N VAL A 3 12.42 7.41 40.95
CA VAL A 3 11.20 8.17 41.26
C VAL A 3 10.13 7.15 41.67
N SER A 4 9.37 7.40 42.74
CA SER A 4 8.31 6.49 43.20
C SER A 4 7.02 6.61 42.40
N GLU A 5 6.81 7.74 41.72
CA GLU A 5 5.64 8.05 40.90
C GLU A 5 6.06 8.79 39.62
N ALA A 6 5.26 8.72 38.56
CA ALA A 6 5.56 9.41 37.30
C ALA A 6 5.41 10.94 37.47
N ILE A 7 6.52 11.68 37.33
CA ILE A 7 6.54 13.14 37.46
C ILE A 7 6.51 13.76 36.06
N TYR A 8 5.44 14.52 35.75
CA TYR A 8 5.31 15.30 34.52
C TYR A 8 5.56 16.77 34.82
N ILE A 9 6.42 17.40 34.02
CA ILE A 9 6.91 18.76 34.27
C ILE A 9 7.02 19.55 32.99
N THR A 10 7.06 20.88 33.12
CA THR A 10 7.59 21.72 32.06
C THR A 10 9.11 21.85 32.18
N CYS A 11 9.80 21.98 31.05
CA CYS A 11 11.24 22.23 31.03
C CYS A 11 11.50 23.49 30.19
N ARG A 12 12.21 24.45 30.79
CA ARG A 12 12.73 25.64 30.09
C ARG A 12 14.26 25.57 30.11
N SER A 13 14.85 25.06 29.04
CA SER A 13 16.31 25.16 28.86
C SER A 13 16.65 26.47 28.14
N ARG A 14 17.80 27.09 28.47
CA ARG A 14 18.36 28.21 27.68
C ARG A 14 18.66 27.85 26.22
N SER A 15 18.76 26.54 25.91
CA SER A 15 18.92 26.01 24.55
C SER A 15 17.60 25.68 23.84
N LEU A 16 16.45 25.79 24.50
CA LEU A 16 15.14 25.46 23.96
C LEU A 16 14.31 26.75 23.81
N ASN A 17 13.97 27.14 22.58
CA ASN A 17 13.19 28.35 22.27
C ASN A 17 11.73 28.32 22.78
N SER A 18 11.27 27.24 23.41
CA SER A 18 9.92 27.11 24.00
C SER A 18 9.89 26.13 25.17
N ALA A 19 8.94 26.32 26.10
CA ALA A 19 8.71 25.39 27.20
C ALA A 19 8.18 24.05 26.67
N ARG A 20 8.84 22.95 27.01
CA ARG A 20 8.42 21.59 26.63
C ARG A 20 7.80 20.86 27.79
N VAL A 21 6.90 19.91 27.50
CA VAL A 21 6.39 18.98 28.51
C VAL A 21 7.21 17.70 28.46
N GLY A 22 7.61 17.21 29.62
CA GLY A 22 8.39 15.99 29.73
C GLY A 22 8.05 15.19 30.96
N ARG A 23 8.31 13.90 30.91
CA ARG A 23 8.18 12.98 32.03
C ARG A 23 9.55 12.58 32.53
N VAL A 24 9.77 12.71 33.84
CA VAL A 24 11.03 12.29 34.47
C VAL A 24 11.04 10.78 34.62
N ALA A 25 11.90 10.10 33.86
CA ALA A 25 12.08 8.66 33.95
C ALA A 25 12.88 8.28 35.20
N TYR A 26 14.04 8.91 35.42
CA TYR A 26 14.90 8.71 36.59
C TYR A 26 15.89 9.87 36.79
N PHE A 27 16.42 9.98 38.02
CA PHE A 27 17.51 10.91 38.35
C PHE A 27 18.85 10.19 38.48
N HIS A 28 19.89 10.76 37.89
CA HIS A 28 21.25 10.21 37.90
C HIS A 28 22.31 11.33 37.98
N LYS A 29 23.59 10.97 37.93
CA LYS A 29 24.71 11.91 37.92
C LYS A 29 25.61 11.67 36.71
N ILE A 30 26.04 12.74 36.06
CA ILE A 30 27.07 12.72 35.01
C ILE A 30 28.16 13.70 35.44
N LYS A 31 29.40 13.21 35.67
CA LYS A 31 30.55 14.04 36.08
C LYS A 31 30.19 14.99 37.25
N ASP A 32 29.62 14.41 38.31
CA ASP A 32 29.13 15.09 39.54
C ASP A 32 27.96 16.08 39.39
N LYS A 33 27.48 16.34 38.17
CA LYS A 33 26.26 17.14 37.95
C LYS A 33 25.02 16.26 38.16
N LYS A 34 24.03 16.79 38.90
CA LYS A 34 22.73 16.12 39.07
C LYS A 34 21.89 16.30 37.81
N MET A 35 21.49 15.19 37.22
CA MET A 35 20.77 15.12 35.95
C MET A 35 19.43 14.40 36.13
N ALA A 36 18.48 14.70 35.26
CA ALA A 36 17.22 13.99 35.10
C ALA A 36 17.12 13.48 33.66
N HIS A 37 16.77 12.21 33.49
CA HIS A 37 16.47 11.65 32.17
C HIS A 37 14.99 11.89 31.86
N ILE A 38 14.71 12.57 30.75
CA ILE A 38 13.36 13.04 30.38
C ILE A 38 12.88 12.37 29.11
N GLU A 39 11.65 11.88 29.11
CA GLU A 39 10.91 11.51 27.92
C GLU A 39 10.03 12.68 27.48
N TRP A 40 10.09 13.04 26.20
CA TRP A 40 9.46 14.26 25.71
C TRP A 40 8.06 14.05 25.17
N PHE A 41 7.24 15.08 25.36
CA PHE A 41 5.90 15.20 24.80
C PHE A 41 5.79 16.51 24.03
N GLU A 42 5.01 16.49 22.95
CA GLU A 42 4.69 17.66 22.15
C GLU A 42 3.19 17.91 22.17
N PRO A 43 2.74 19.18 22.30
CA PRO A 43 1.32 19.48 22.25
C PRO A 43 0.76 19.23 20.85
N ALA A 44 -0.54 18.94 20.78
CA ALA A 44 -1.23 18.72 19.52
C ALA A 44 -1.09 19.88 18.52
N SER A 45 -0.98 21.11 19.02
CA SER A 45 -0.73 22.31 18.21
C SER A 45 0.66 22.32 17.54
N VAL A 46 1.60 21.51 17.99
CA VAL A 46 2.90 21.31 17.32
C VAL A 46 2.81 20.16 16.33
N VAL A 47 2.23 19.02 16.74
CA VAL A 47 2.18 17.79 15.95
C VAL A 47 1.19 17.88 14.79
N LEU A 48 -0.05 18.29 15.07
CA LEU A 48 -1.11 18.47 14.08
C LEU A 48 -1.11 19.90 13.49
N GLY A 49 -0.26 20.79 14.02
CA GLY A 49 -0.12 22.17 13.59
C GLY A 49 -0.98 23.16 14.38
N LYS A 50 -0.47 24.38 14.57
CA LYS A 50 -1.01 25.39 15.52
C LYS A 50 -2.45 25.81 15.24
N ARG A 51 -2.93 25.49 14.04
CA ARG A 51 -4.19 25.97 13.47
C ARG A 51 -5.15 24.84 13.12
N SER A 52 -4.82 23.60 13.52
CA SER A 52 -5.63 22.44 13.14
C SER A 52 -7.01 22.47 13.80
N GLN A 53 -7.18 23.10 14.98
CA GLN A 53 -8.42 23.16 15.77
C GLN A 53 -9.13 21.81 16.00
N VAL A 54 -8.52 20.69 15.59
CA VAL A 54 -9.11 19.34 15.59
C VAL A 54 -8.72 18.52 16.81
N SER A 55 -7.95 19.11 17.72
CA SER A 55 -7.48 18.45 18.94
C SER A 55 -7.52 19.41 20.12
N SER A 56 -7.67 18.85 21.32
CA SER A 56 -7.73 19.61 22.57
C SER A 56 -6.40 20.34 22.82
N GLN A 57 -6.48 21.56 23.37
CA GLN A 57 -5.28 22.29 23.82
C GLN A 57 -4.50 21.56 24.93
N TYR A 58 -5.14 20.60 25.60
CA TYR A 58 -4.55 19.76 26.65
C TYR A 58 -4.04 18.41 26.12
N GLU A 59 -4.26 18.10 24.84
CA GLU A 59 -3.76 16.87 24.24
C GLU A 59 -2.26 16.98 23.95
N LEU A 60 -1.52 16.03 24.50
CA LEU A 60 -0.10 15.84 24.30
C LEU A 60 0.14 14.52 23.55
N PHE A 61 1.19 14.50 22.74
CA PHE A 61 1.68 13.31 22.07
C PHE A 61 3.05 12.97 22.62
N ALA A 62 3.26 11.73 23.04
CA ALA A 62 4.60 11.24 23.29
C ALA A 62 5.37 11.28 21.96
N ILE A 63 6.64 11.67 21.99
CA ILE A 63 7.51 11.62 20.82
C ILE A 63 8.62 10.63 21.06
N ASN A 64 9.17 10.03 20.00
CA ASN A 64 10.32 9.12 20.10
C ASN A 64 11.63 9.90 20.38
N ASN A 65 11.68 10.56 21.53
CA ASN A 65 12.83 11.34 21.97
C ASN A 65 12.93 11.35 23.51
N CYS A 66 14.10 11.01 24.02
CA CYS A 66 14.45 11.14 25.42
C CYS A 66 15.87 11.70 25.57
N THR A 67 16.11 12.52 26.60
CA THR A 67 17.41 13.16 26.82
C THR A 67 17.69 13.42 28.30
N ASP A 68 18.98 13.45 28.66
CA ASP A 68 19.41 13.93 29.97
C ASP A 68 19.42 15.46 30.03
N VAL A 69 18.79 16.04 31.06
CA VAL A 69 18.82 17.48 31.34
C VAL A 69 19.30 17.75 32.76
N PRO A 70 19.99 18.88 33.02
CA PRO A 70 20.34 19.26 34.38
C PRO A 70 19.10 19.54 35.23
N ILE A 71 19.06 19.06 36.47
CA ILE A 71 17.85 19.21 37.33
C ILE A 71 17.42 20.69 37.51
N HIS A 72 18.38 21.63 37.47
CA HIS A 72 18.09 23.06 37.63
C HIS A 72 17.36 23.70 36.43
N THR A 73 17.21 22.99 35.30
CA THR A 73 16.45 23.49 34.13
C THR A 73 15.00 23.04 34.13
N LEU A 74 14.61 22.19 35.10
CA LEU A 74 13.24 21.77 35.28
C LEU A 74 12.45 22.93 35.89
N ASP A 75 11.35 23.34 35.26
CA ASP A 75 10.56 24.50 35.65
C ASP A 75 9.11 24.06 35.89
N GLY A 76 8.53 24.39 37.04
CA GLY A 76 7.11 24.15 37.33
C GLY A 76 6.79 23.02 38.30
N SER A 77 5.56 23.10 38.84
CA SER A 77 4.93 22.05 39.66
C SER A 77 4.56 20.83 38.81
N PRO A 78 4.45 19.63 39.42
CA PRO A 78 3.93 18.45 38.73
C PRO A 78 2.60 18.77 38.02
N LEU A 79 2.52 18.44 36.74
CA LEU A 79 1.31 18.63 35.94
C LEU A 79 0.34 17.46 36.19
N PRO A 80 -0.97 17.73 36.42
CA PRO A 80 -1.97 16.68 36.36
C PRO A 80 -2.02 16.12 34.94
N PHE A 81 -1.76 14.83 34.80
CA PHE A 81 -1.60 14.17 33.52
C PHE A 81 -2.33 12.82 33.52
N ARG A 82 -3.14 12.57 32.48
CA ARG A 82 -3.82 11.29 32.27
C ARG A 82 -3.30 10.55 31.05
N GLN A 83 -3.26 9.23 31.16
CA GLN A 83 -2.91 8.35 30.04
C GLN A 83 -4.07 7.43 29.72
N ASP A 84 -4.27 7.19 28.41
CA ASP A 84 -5.30 6.30 27.85
C ASP A 84 -6.72 6.53 28.42
N GLY A 85 -7.10 7.80 28.63
CA GLY A 85 -8.35 8.20 29.27
C GLY A 85 -9.34 8.89 28.32
N LEU A 86 -10.60 9.02 28.73
CA LEU A 86 -11.55 9.93 28.07
C LEU A 86 -11.06 11.38 28.19
N VAL A 87 -11.44 12.25 27.24
CA VAL A 87 -11.09 13.67 27.29
C VAL A 87 -11.63 14.29 28.58
N HIS A 88 -10.74 14.74 29.46
CA HIS A 88 -11.10 15.50 30.65
C HIS A 88 -10.82 16.98 30.42
N TYR A 89 -11.80 17.83 30.73
CA TYR A 89 -11.64 19.27 30.67
C TYR A 89 -10.63 19.71 31.74
N ASN A 90 -9.58 20.43 31.32
CA ASN A 90 -8.55 21.08 32.16
C ASN A 90 -7.37 20.22 32.66
N GLU A 91 -7.23 18.96 32.22
CA GLU A 91 -6.05 18.13 32.53
C GLU A 91 -5.30 17.74 31.26
N ALA A 92 -3.96 17.74 31.32
CA ALA A 92 -3.15 17.27 30.20
C ALA A 92 -3.36 15.76 30.01
N PHE A 93 -3.44 15.29 28.77
CA PHE A 93 -3.57 13.86 28.50
C PHE A 93 -2.78 13.41 27.29
N CYS A 94 -2.43 12.13 27.25
CA CYS A 94 -1.74 11.51 26.11
C CYS A 94 -2.26 10.10 25.86
N ASN A 95 -2.73 9.87 24.64
CA ASN A 95 -3.20 8.55 24.19
C ASN A 95 -2.27 7.91 23.17
N PHE A 96 -1.43 8.69 22.50
CA PHE A 96 -0.67 8.27 21.33
C PHE A 96 0.82 8.59 21.44
N LEU A 97 1.64 7.68 20.92
CA LEU A 97 3.01 7.94 20.51
C LEU A 97 3.00 8.42 19.06
N PHE A 98 3.63 9.56 18.81
CA PHE A 98 3.85 10.10 17.48
C PHE A 98 5.27 9.78 16.99
N THR A 99 5.36 9.08 15.86
CA THR A 99 6.65 8.65 15.26
C THR A 99 7.05 9.50 14.06
N GLY A 100 6.38 10.62 13.80
CA GLY A 100 6.60 11.47 12.62
C GLY A 100 5.61 11.21 11.48
N SER A 101 5.29 9.94 11.24
CA SER A 101 4.40 9.48 10.17
C SER A 101 3.22 8.61 10.64
N ALA A 102 3.24 8.22 11.91
CA ALA A 102 2.20 7.44 12.55
C ALA A 102 1.86 7.94 13.96
N PHE A 103 0.64 7.65 14.37
CA PHE A 103 0.11 7.79 15.71
C PHE A 103 -0.26 6.40 16.20
N VAL A 104 0.55 5.86 17.11
CA VAL A 104 0.44 4.49 17.63
C VAL A 104 -0.07 4.56 19.06
N ARG A 105 -0.83 3.56 19.50
CA ARG A 105 -1.32 3.50 20.87
C ARG A 105 -0.15 3.52 21.85
N LEU A 106 -0.23 4.41 22.84
CA LEU A 106 0.84 4.56 23.83
C LEU A 106 1.00 3.30 24.70
N ALA A 107 -0.12 2.66 25.07
CA ALA A 107 -0.13 1.48 25.93
C ALA A 107 0.59 0.26 25.33
N SER A 108 0.79 0.20 24.00
CA SER A 108 1.64 -0.82 23.36
C SER A 108 3.11 -0.73 23.82
N TYR A 109 3.47 0.34 24.52
CA TYR A 109 4.77 0.53 25.14
C TYR A 109 4.63 0.46 26.67
N ASP A 110 4.35 -0.74 27.20
CA ASP A 110 4.19 -1.04 28.64
C ASP A 110 5.28 -0.40 29.53
N ARG A 111 6.48 -0.23 28.96
CA ARG A 111 7.65 0.31 29.67
C ARG A 111 7.61 1.81 29.85
N LEU A 112 6.80 2.56 29.09
CA LEU A 112 6.66 4.00 29.31
C LEU A 112 6.21 4.17 30.75
N HIS A 113 5.23 3.45 31.25
CA HIS A 113 4.64 3.73 32.55
C HIS A 113 5.48 3.33 33.78
N VAL A 114 6.63 2.68 33.60
CA VAL A 114 7.45 2.18 34.70
C VAL A 114 8.36 3.26 35.24
N SER A 115 8.06 3.75 36.44
CA SER A 115 8.92 4.68 37.17
C SER A 115 10.33 4.11 37.35
N GLY A 116 11.36 4.91 37.08
CA GLY A 116 12.75 4.46 37.15
C GLY A 116 13.30 3.84 35.88
N ARG A 117 12.52 3.76 34.79
CA ARG A 117 12.99 3.32 33.47
C ARG A 117 12.52 4.27 32.38
N CYS A 118 13.37 4.48 31.39
CA CYS A 118 12.98 5.11 30.14
C CYS A 118 12.52 4.03 29.17
N ALA A 119 11.37 4.21 28.53
CA ALA A 119 10.89 3.27 27.51
C ALA A 119 11.39 3.57 26.12
N LEU A 120 11.85 4.80 25.90
CA LEU A 120 12.37 5.23 24.61
C LEU A 120 13.84 4.81 24.44
N CYS A 121 14.64 4.73 25.51
CA CYS A 121 16.03 4.27 25.41
C CYS A 121 16.16 2.86 24.79
N PRO A 122 15.37 1.83 25.19
CA PRO A 122 15.39 0.54 24.51
C PRO A 122 14.98 0.61 23.05
N ILE A 123 14.05 1.48 22.67
CA ILE A 123 13.60 1.65 21.28
C ILE A 123 14.71 2.32 20.46
N GLN A 124 15.39 3.33 21.02
CA GLN A 124 16.54 3.99 20.40
C GLN A 124 17.77 3.07 20.31
N ALA A 125 17.90 2.11 21.22
CA ALA A 125 18.97 1.13 21.25
C ALA A 125 18.67 -0.13 20.42
N ALA A 126 17.38 -0.43 20.18
CA ALA A 126 16.93 -1.48 19.28
C ALA A 126 17.09 -0.99 17.83
N GLY A 127 18.32 -1.01 17.33
CA GLY A 127 18.50 -1.22 15.90
C GLY A 127 17.92 -2.57 15.50
N ASP A 128 17.66 -2.78 14.21
CA ASP A 128 17.21 -4.06 13.64
C ASP A 128 18.30 -5.15 13.76
N ASP A 129 18.67 -5.51 14.99
CA ASP A 129 19.59 -6.60 15.31
C ASP A 129 18.84 -7.93 15.21
N PHE A 130 18.47 -8.32 13.99
CA PHE A 130 18.16 -9.71 13.71
C PHE A 130 19.48 -10.51 13.73
N PRO A 131 19.63 -11.53 14.60
CA PRO A 131 20.87 -12.29 14.67
C PRO A 131 21.01 -13.16 13.43
N TYR A 132 21.84 -12.76 12.48
CA TYR A 132 22.13 -13.56 11.28
C TYR A 132 23.03 -14.76 11.61
N HIS A 133 22.70 -15.91 11.04
CA HIS A 133 23.39 -17.18 11.25
C HIS A 133 24.21 -17.60 10.03
N HIS A 134 25.18 -18.49 10.25
CA HIS A 134 25.93 -19.11 9.16
C HIS A 134 24.94 -19.83 8.22
N GLY A 135 25.02 -19.53 6.93
CA GLY A 135 24.19 -20.15 5.90
C GLY A 135 22.90 -19.39 5.59
N ASP A 136 22.59 -18.32 6.32
CA ASP A 136 21.45 -17.45 6.00
C ASP A 136 21.59 -16.87 4.60
N ILE A 137 20.48 -16.79 3.87
CA ILE A 137 20.42 -16.10 2.59
C ILE A 137 19.91 -14.69 2.83
N VAL A 138 20.68 -13.73 2.35
CA VAL A 138 20.48 -12.31 2.64
C VAL A 138 20.45 -11.46 1.37
N LEU A 139 19.74 -10.34 1.48
CA LEU A 139 19.72 -9.27 0.51
C LEU A 139 20.80 -8.25 0.89
N LEU A 140 21.72 -7.98 -0.03
CA LEU A 140 22.81 -7.04 0.18
C LEU A 140 22.63 -5.75 -0.61
N SER A 141 22.94 -4.66 0.07
CA SER A 141 23.19 -3.35 -0.51
C SER A 141 24.55 -3.32 -1.20
N THR A 142 24.58 -2.83 -2.43
CA THR A 142 25.78 -2.71 -3.29
C THR A 142 26.48 -1.35 -3.23
N GLY A 143 26.13 -0.47 -2.27
CA GLY A 143 26.87 0.76 -1.93
C GLY A 143 27.34 1.67 -3.09
N GLY A 144 26.46 2.48 -3.66
CA GLY A 144 26.84 3.55 -4.62
C GLY A 144 25.62 4.35 -5.11
N ASP A 145 25.79 5.14 -6.18
CA ASP A 145 24.75 6.05 -6.71
C ASP A 145 23.36 5.38 -6.76
N TRP A 146 22.38 6.13 -6.25
CA TRP A 146 20.98 5.81 -5.89
C TRP A 146 20.08 5.34 -7.06
N GLU A 147 20.68 4.90 -8.15
CA GLU A 147 19.99 4.38 -9.34
C GLU A 147 19.50 2.94 -9.09
N ALA A 148 18.26 2.80 -8.58
CA ALA A 148 17.39 1.61 -8.60
C ALA A 148 18.11 0.24 -8.50
N ARG A 149 18.68 -0.06 -7.33
CA ARG A 149 19.53 -1.23 -7.15
C ARG A 149 18.70 -2.44 -6.69
N ILE A 150 18.60 -3.43 -7.57
CA ILE A 150 18.15 -4.77 -7.17
C ILE A 150 19.18 -5.31 -6.18
N SER A 151 18.69 -5.86 -5.07
CA SER A 151 19.55 -6.44 -4.04
C SER A 151 20.38 -7.56 -4.63
N VAL A 152 21.65 -7.59 -4.26
CA VAL A 152 22.47 -8.78 -4.51
C VAL A 152 22.03 -9.84 -3.50
N ILE A 153 21.64 -11.01 -4.00
CA ILE A 153 21.30 -12.14 -3.14
C ILE A 153 22.60 -12.86 -2.84
N ALA A 154 22.86 -13.12 -1.56
CA ALA A 154 24.09 -13.77 -1.13
C ALA A 154 23.85 -14.69 0.05
N GLN A 155 24.71 -15.69 0.18
CA GLN A 155 24.80 -16.53 1.36
C GLN A 155 25.79 -15.91 2.35
N LEU A 156 25.38 -15.79 3.61
CA LEU A 156 26.24 -15.37 4.70
C LEU A 156 27.11 -16.55 5.18
N ILE A 157 28.42 -16.37 5.15
CA ILE A 157 29.40 -17.34 5.62
C ILE A 157 30.07 -16.77 6.87
N ILE A 158 29.99 -17.51 7.99
CA ILE A 158 30.59 -17.14 9.28
C ILE A 158 31.71 -18.14 9.64
N ARG A 159 32.97 -17.74 9.53
CA ARG A 159 34.13 -18.57 9.91
C ARG A 159 34.82 -17.97 11.14
N ARG A 160 34.65 -18.59 12.31
CA ARG A 160 35.20 -18.12 13.60
C ARG A 160 34.78 -16.68 13.93
N ARG A 161 35.59 -15.68 13.55
CA ARG A 161 35.36 -14.23 13.76
C ARG A 161 35.24 -13.46 12.45
N THR A 162 35.43 -14.10 11.30
CA THR A 162 35.26 -13.46 10.00
C THR A 162 33.88 -13.80 9.45
N ARG A 163 33.26 -12.81 8.83
CA ARG A 163 32.05 -12.97 8.06
C ARG A 163 32.42 -12.68 6.60
N SER A 164 31.85 -13.40 5.65
CA SER A 164 31.96 -13.10 4.22
C SER A 164 30.64 -13.43 3.53
N PHE A 165 30.44 -12.86 2.35
CA PHE A 165 29.27 -13.14 1.54
C PHE A 165 29.68 -13.92 0.30
N ARG A 166 28.91 -14.96 -0.02
CA ARG A 166 28.98 -15.65 -1.31
C ARG A 166 27.82 -15.21 -2.17
N LYS A 167 28.11 -14.48 -3.24
CA LYS A 167 27.11 -13.96 -4.17
C LYS A 167 26.40 -15.07 -4.95
N LEU A 168 25.09 -14.94 -5.10
CA LEU A 168 24.25 -15.76 -5.96
C LEU A 168 23.85 -14.95 -7.20
N ILE A 169 23.86 -15.59 -8.36
CA ILE A 169 23.60 -14.94 -9.66
C ILE A 169 22.21 -15.31 -10.13
N ARG A 170 21.42 -14.32 -10.58
CA ARG A 170 20.13 -14.58 -11.22
C ARG A 170 20.35 -15.11 -12.63
N ARG A 171 19.64 -16.16 -13.01
CA ARG A 171 19.78 -16.82 -14.33
C ARG A 171 19.39 -15.90 -15.50
N GLY A 172 18.57 -14.88 -15.26
CA GLY A 172 18.13 -13.92 -16.28
C GLY A 172 16.88 -14.36 -17.04
N ALA A 173 16.47 -13.57 -18.05
CA ALA A 173 15.13 -13.55 -18.64
C ALA A 173 14.72 -14.75 -19.53
N ASP A 174 15.50 -15.84 -19.58
CA ASP A 174 15.24 -16.98 -20.49
C ASP A 174 14.00 -17.82 -20.11
N SER A 175 13.37 -17.52 -18.97
CA SER A 175 12.11 -18.12 -18.53
C SER A 175 11.26 -17.11 -17.76
N CYS A 176 9.95 -17.36 -17.64
CA CYS A 176 9.05 -16.47 -16.91
C CYS A 176 9.47 -16.22 -15.45
N PHE A 177 10.14 -17.20 -14.83
CA PHE A 177 10.66 -17.13 -13.46
C PHE A 177 12.18 -16.90 -13.40
N GLY A 178 12.78 -16.42 -14.49
CA GLY A 178 14.23 -16.27 -14.60
C GLY A 178 14.87 -15.43 -13.49
N GLU A 179 14.16 -14.41 -13.01
CA GLU A 179 14.57 -13.55 -11.88
C GLU A 179 14.50 -14.25 -10.51
N ARG A 180 13.74 -15.36 -10.40
CA ARG A 180 13.59 -16.18 -9.19
C ARG A 180 14.59 -17.34 -9.12
N LEU A 181 15.15 -17.72 -10.27
CA LEU A 181 16.15 -18.79 -10.39
C LEU A 181 17.54 -18.24 -10.14
N LEU A 182 18.21 -18.79 -9.13
CA LEU A 182 19.56 -18.45 -8.72
C LEU A 182 20.53 -19.58 -9.08
N GLU A 183 21.71 -19.17 -9.51
CA GLU A 183 22.84 -20.03 -9.81
C GLU A 183 24.03 -19.66 -8.93
N LEU A 184 24.78 -20.68 -8.53
CA LEU A 184 26.08 -20.49 -7.92
C LEU A 184 27.13 -20.32 -9.03
N PRO A 185 27.89 -19.21 -9.04
CA PRO A 185 29.04 -19.12 -9.92
C PRO A 185 30.08 -20.20 -9.55
N GLN A 186 30.76 -20.74 -10.57
CA GLN A 186 31.87 -21.69 -10.37
C GLN A 186 33.06 -21.03 -9.64
N ASP A 187 33.22 -19.71 -9.80
CA ASP A 187 34.24 -18.90 -9.12
C ASP A 187 33.63 -18.20 -7.89
N VAL A 188 34.15 -18.54 -6.70
CA VAL A 188 33.65 -18.01 -5.43
C VAL A 188 34.29 -16.65 -5.17
N GLU A 189 33.64 -15.58 -5.64
CA GLU A 189 33.98 -14.23 -5.16
C GLU A 189 33.41 -14.05 -3.74
N GLU A 190 34.20 -14.40 -2.73
CA GLU A 190 33.88 -14.09 -1.32
C GLU A 190 34.12 -12.59 -1.08
N LEU A 191 33.04 -11.84 -0.88
CA LEU A 191 33.15 -10.42 -0.51
C LEU A 191 33.52 -10.34 0.98
N PRO A 192 34.65 -9.72 1.37
CA PRO A 192 35.02 -9.54 2.77
C PRO A 192 34.02 -8.64 3.49
N LEU A 193 33.59 -9.01 4.71
CA LEU A 193 32.83 -8.08 5.56
C LEU A 193 33.75 -6.95 6.00
N TYR A 194 33.38 -5.72 5.64
CA TYR A 194 33.78 -4.54 6.40
C TYR A 194 32.63 -3.98 7.23
N ASP A 195 31.38 -4.34 6.91
CA ASP A 195 30.21 -3.84 7.62
C ASP A 195 28.99 -4.77 7.50
N THR A 196 28.32 -5.07 8.62
CA THR A 196 27.00 -5.72 8.59
C THR A 196 25.90 -4.79 8.10
N ASP A 197 26.17 -3.49 8.05
CA ASP A 197 25.23 -2.45 7.63
C ASP A 197 24.83 -2.57 6.13
N LEU A 198 25.46 -3.47 5.38
CA LEU A 198 25.07 -3.78 4.01
C LEU A 198 23.90 -4.76 3.90
N VAL A 199 23.55 -5.48 4.97
CA VAL A 199 22.44 -6.44 4.91
C VAL A 199 21.11 -5.69 5.04
N VAL A 200 20.28 -5.80 4.00
CA VAL A 200 18.96 -5.15 3.92
C VAL A 200 17.86 -6.03 4.49
N GLY A 201 18.03 -7.36 4.42
CA GLY A 201 17.07 -8.32 4.96
C GLY A 201 17.41 -9.76 4.62
N ARG A 202 16.57 -10.69 5.06
CA ARG A 202 16.66 -12.12 4.71
C ARG A 202 15.79 -12.44 3.51
N CYS A 203 16.13 -13.52 2.83
CA CYS A 203 15.28 -14.14 1.83
C CYS A 203 15.39 -15.67 1.94
N HIS A 204 14.48 -16.37 1.29
CA HIS A 204 14.38 -17.83 1.36
C HIS A 204 14.84 -18.45 0.06
N ILE A 205 15.46 -19.62 0.12
CA ILE A 205 15.85 -20.41 -1.05
C ILE A 205 15.28 -21.81 -0.94
N ARG A 206 14.79 -22.34 -2.06
CA ARG A 206 14.37 -23.74 -2.18
C ARG A 206 15.00 -24.42 -3.40
N VAL A 207 15.15 -25.74 -3.34
CA VAL A 207 15.52 -26.53 -4.53
C VAL A 207 14.31 -26.83 -5.40
N GLY A 208 14.50 -26.74 -6.71
CA GLY A 208 13.54 -27.18 -7.70
C GLY A 208 13.07 -26.06 -8.63
N THR A 209 11.98 -26.32 -9.33
CA THR A 209 11.39 -25.36 -10.27
C THR A 209 10.39 -24.47 -9.54
N PRO A 210 10.45 -23.14 -9.71
CA PRO A 210 9.44 -22.23 -9.18
C PRO A 210 8.05 -22.60 -9.68
N THR A 211 7.07 -22.67 -8.78
CA THR A 211 5.66 -22.65 -9.18
C THR A 211 5.08 -21.25 -8.97
N PHE A 212 3.94 -21.01 -9.61
CA PHE A 212 3.23 -19.75 -9.49
C PHE A 212 2.75 -19.49 -8.05
N ASP A 213 2.11 -20.47 -7.43
CA ASP A 213 1.48 -20.31 -6.11
C ASP A 213 2.51 -19.99 -5.03
N GLU A 214 3.70 -20.56 -5.12
CA GLU A 214 4.80 -20.32 -4.17
C GLU A 214 5.39 -18.93 -4.30
N CYS A 215 5.62 -18.46 -5.53
CA CYS A 215 6.15 -17.11 -5.78
C CYS A 215 5.18 -16.00 -5.36
N VAL A 216 3.87 -16.29 -5.37
CA VAL A 216 2.82 -15.39 -4.88
C VAL A 216 2.73 -15.43 -3.35
N ALA A 217 2.80 -16.62 -2.75
CA ALA A 217 2.74 -16.78 -1.30
C ALA A 217 3.93 -16.12 -0.61
N ASP A 218 5.14 -16.27 -1.17
CA ASP A 218 6.36 -15.69 -0.62
C ASP A 218 7.16 -14.88 -1.67
N PRO A 219 7.01 -13.55 -1.69
CA PRO A 219 7.81 -12.68 -2.55
C PRO A 219 9.31 -12.70 -2.24
N LEU A 220 9.76 -13.21 -1.09
CA LEU A 220 11.18 -13.35 -0.75
C LEU A 220 11.72 -14.76 -1.02
N LEU A 221 10.93 -15.64 -1.62
CA LEU A 221 11.35 -16.97 -2.04
C LEU A 221 12.05 -16.96 -3.40
N PHE A 222 13.20 -17.63 -3.43
CA PHE A 222 14.05 -17.86 -4.59
C PHE A 222 14.36 -19.35 -4.73
N PHE A 223 14.90 -19.74 -5.88
CA PHE A 223 15.04 -21.14 -6.26
C PHE A 223 16.45 -21.44 -6.78
N VAL A 224 16.96 -22.63 -6.48
CA VAL A 224 18.23 -23.14 -7.00
C VAL A 224 18.01 -24.55 -7.55
N ASN A 225 18.85 -24.98 -8.50
CA ASN A 225 18.68 -26.30 -9.11
C ASN A 225 19.06 -27.46 -8.17
N GLU A 226 20.12 -27.30 -7.37
CA GLU A 226 20.60 -28.30 -6.42
C GLU A 226 21.29 -27.64 -5.21
N PHE A 227 21.21 -28.29 -4.03
CA PHE A 227 21.88 -27.82 -2.81
C PHE A 227 23.34 -28.26 -2.68
N SER A 228 23.86 -29.07 -3.61
CA SER A 228 25.15 -29.77 -3.50
C SER A 228 26.37 -28.86 -3.19
N SER A 229 26.22 -27.54 -3.35
CA SER A 229 27.26 -26.52 -3.12
C SER A 229 26.84 -25.35 -2.20
N ILE A 230 25.61 -25.35 -1.63
CA ILE A 230 25.08 -24.29 -0.75
C ILE A 230 24.96 -24.80 0.69
N VAL A 231 25.61 -24.14 1.65
CA VAL A 231 25.45 -24.47 3.08
C VAL A 231 24.27 -23.71 3.70
N LEU A 232 23.09 -24.32 3.69
CA LEU A 232 21.88 -23.70 4.22
C LEU A 232 21.92 -23.58 5.77
N CYS A 233 21.27 -22.56 6.31
CA CYS A 233 20.96 -22.52 7.74
C CYS A 233 19.83 -23.52 8.08
N GLU A 234 19.65 -23.83 9.36
CA GLU A 234 18.62 -24.77 9.83
C GLU A 234 17.23 -24.40 9.31
N GLN A 235 16.87 -23.10 9.31
CA GLN A 235 15.60 -22.62 8.76
C GLN A 235 15.45 -22.81 7.26
N CYS A 236 16.53 -22.77 6.48
CA CYS A 236 16.47 -23.06 5.04
C CYS A 236 16.53 -24.57 4.75
N LEU A 237 17.09 -25.37 5.66
CA LEU A 237 17.11 -26.84 5.60
C LEU A 237 15.77 -27.46 6.01
N THR A 238 15.12 -26.91 7.04
CA THR A 238 13.76 -27.26 7.47
C THR A 238 12.69 -26.44 6.74
N GLY A 239 13.12 -25.49 5.91
CA GLY A 239 12.31 -24.51 5.18
C GLY A 239 11.66 -25.03 3.91
N ASP A 240 11.61 -26.35 3.71
CA ASP A 240 10.57 -26.93 2.87
C ASP A 240 9.26 -26.84 3.65
N ASP A 241 8.34 -26.02 3.13
CA ASP A 241 6.93 -25.96 3.50
C ASP A 241 6.47 -25.10 4.69
N ALA A 242 7.28 -24.71 5.68
CA ALA A 242 6.70 -24.04 6.89
C ALA A 242 5.90 -22.74 6.63
N ALA A 243 6.45 -21.76 5.90
CA ALA A 243 5.74 -20.49 5.62
C ALA A 243 4.57 -20.67 4.64
N ARG A 244 4.72 -21.55 3.65
CA ARG A 244 3.65 -21.93 2.70
C ARG A 244 2.53 -22.66 3.43
N LEU A 245 2.85 -23.67 4.23
CA LEU A 245 1.91 -24.41 5.07
C LEU A 245 1.23 -23.49 6.07
N GLU A 246 1.95 -22.53 6.64
CA GLU A 246 1.34 -21.56 7.54
C GLU A 246 0.32 -20.70 6.80
N GLN A 247 0.67 -20.18 5.63
CA GLN A 247 -0.28 -19.42 4.82
C GLN A 247 -1.46 -20.30 4.38
N GLU A 248 -1.23 -21.54 3.95
CA GLU A 248 -2.28 -22.50 3.59
C GLU A 248 -3.16 -22.87 4.79
N ARG A 249 -2.57 -23.05 5.98
CA ARG A 249 -3.29 -23.30 7.24
C ARG A 249 -4.16 -22.11 7.60
N LEU A 250 -3.62 -20.89 7.54
CA LEU A 250 -4.37 -19.66 7.76
C LEU A 250 -5.52 -19.53 6.75
N ASP A 251 -5.25 -19.82 5.48
CA ASP A 251 -6.26 -19.74 4.43
C ASP A 251 -7.38 -20.77 4.63
N LEU A 252 -7.02 -22.03 4.93
CA LEU A 252 -7.96 -23.08 5.30
C LEU A 252 -8.73 -22.73 6.57
N MET A 253 -8.08 -22.11 7.55
CA MET A 253 -8.71 -21.63 8.77
C MET A 253 -9.77 -20.57 8.45
N PHE A 254 -9.48 -19.56 7.62
CA PHE A 254 -10.49 -18.57 7.24
C PHE A 254 -11.62 -19.15 6.38
N VAL A 255 -11.36 -20.23 5.63
CA VAL A 255 -12.40 -20.99 4.92
C VAL A 255 -13.29 -21.75 5.91
N ASN A 256 -12.71 -22.45 6.88
CA ASN A 256 -13.41 -23.26 7.87
C ASN A 256 -14.10 -22.43 8.96
N HIS A 257 -13.58 -21.23 9.23
CA HIS A 257 -14.06 -20.30 10.26
C HIS A 257 -14.41 -18.94 9.63
N PRO A 258 -15.47 -18.85 8.80
CA PRO A 258 -15.83 -17.62 8.10
C PRO A 258 -16.18 -16.45 9.04
N HIS A 259 -16.54 -16.73 10.30
CA HIS A 259 -16.78 -15.70 11.32
C HIS A 259 -15.50 -14.95 11.74
N LEU A 260 -14.30 -15.48 11.43
CA LEU A 260 -13.01 -14.81 11.65
C LEU A 260 -12.63 -13.90 10.48
N LYS A 261 -13.39 -13.89 9.38
CA LYS A 261 -13.17 -12.98 8.27
C LYS A 261 -13.62 -11.56 8.60
N LEU A 262 -12.86 -10.59 8.12
CA LEU A 262 -13.10 -9.17 8.22
C LEU A 262 -14.04 -8.72 7.10
N LYS A 263 -15.24 -8.26 7.47
CA LYS A 263 -16.24 -7.77 6.53
C LYS A 263 -15.87 -6.39 6.02
N LEU A 264 -15.66 -6.27 4.71
CA LEU A 264 -15.25 -5.05 4.03
C LEU A 264 -16.46 -4.30 3.44
N LEU A 265 -16.54 -3.01 3.76
CA LEU A 265 -17.31 -1.99 3.08
C LEU A 265 -16.40 -1.18 2.14
N ASP A 266 -16.66 -1.21 0.83
CA ASP A 266 -16.01 -0.34 -0.14
C ASP A 266 -16.88 0.87 -0.49
N ALA A 267 -16.55 2.00 0.12
CA ALA A 267 -17.16 3.29 -0.18
C ALA A 267 -16.47 3.91 -1.40
N TYR A 268 -17.27 4.28 -2.42
CA TYR A 268 -16.77 4.80 -3.70
C TYR A 268 -16.01 3.74 -4.50
N CYS A 269 -16.63 2.57 -4.65
CA CYS A 269 -15.93 1.35 -5.03
C CYS A 269 -15.36 1.34 -6.47
N GLY A 270 -15.84 2.20 -7.36
CA GLY A 270 -15.38 2.23 -8.75
C GLY A 270 -15.54 0.86 -9.42
N ALA A 271 -14.52 0.43 -10.16
CA ALA A 271 -14.49 -0.94 -10.70
C ALA A 271 -14.14 -2.01 -9.64
N GLY A 272 -13.75 -1.63 -8.41
CA GLY A 272 -13.40 -2.56 -7.34
C GLY A 272 -11.90 -2.84 -7.20
N GLY A 273 -11.02 -2.08 -7.85
CA GLY A 273 -9.58 -2.34 -7.81
C GLY A 273 -8.95 -2.29 -6.41
N LEU A 274 -9.44 -1.40 -5.52
CA LEU A 274 -8.97 -1.36 -4.13
C LEU A 274 -9.45 -2.59 -3.35
N SER A 275 -10.75 -2.91 -3.40
CA SER A 275 -11.32 -4.11 -2.76
C SER A 275 -10.64 -5.40 -3.22
N LEU A 276 -10.50 -5.58 -4.54
CA LEU A 276 -9.89 -6.78 -5.12
C LEU A 276 -8.43 -6.90 -4.66
N GLY A 277 -7.69 -5.79 -4.61
CA GLY A 277 -6.35 -5.77 -4.05
C GLY A 277 -6.34 -6.21 -2.59
N LEU A 278 -7.17 -5.60 -1.73
CA LEU A 278 -7.25 -5.94 -0.31
C LEU A 278 -7.55 -7.43 -0.08
N GLU A 279 -8.56 -7.96 -0.78
CA GLU A 279 -8.95 -9.37 -0.74
C GLU A 279 -7.81 -10.31 -1.20
N GLN A 280 -7.11 -9.97 -2.30
CA GLN A 280 -5.96 -10.73 -2.77
C GLN A 280 -4.77 -10.67 -1.80
N GLY A 281 -4.62 -9.56 -1.09
CA GLY A 281 -3.56 -9.38 -0.09
C GLY A 281 -3.78 -10.14 1.21
N GLY A 282 -5.03 -10.45 1.54
CA GLY A 282 -5.38 -11.20 2.74
C GLY A 282 -6.71 -11.94 2.58
N ARG A 283 -6.66 -13.27 2.52
CA ARG A 283 -7.87 -14.13 2.38
C ARG A 283 -8.86 -14.03 3.55
N CYS A 284 -8.44 -13.41 4.65
CA CYS A 284 -9.31 -13.04 5.77
C CYS A 284 -10.22 -11.85 5.46
N ILE A 285 -10.01 -11.10 4.37
CA ILE A 285 -10.81 -9.93 4.02
C ILE A 285 -11.92 -10.35 3.06
N GLU A 286 -13.17 -10.07 3.42
CA GLU A 286 -14.35 -10.42 2.63
C GLU A 286 -15.12 -9.16 2.21
N PRO A 287 -15.16 -8.81 0.92
CA PRO A 287 -16.04 -7.76 0.43
C PRO A 287 -17.52 -8.11 0.66
N THR A 288 -18.22 -7.31 1.48
CA THR A 288 -19.63 -7.60 1.85
C THR A 288 -20.60 -6.51 1.38
N LEU A 289 -20.18 -5.25 1.38
CA LEU A 289 -20.99 -4.12 0.95
C LEU A 289 -20.14 -3.17 0.11
N ALA A 290 -20.67 -2.74 -1.03
CA ALA A 290 -20.00 -1.75 -1.87
C ALA A 290 -21.04 -0.80 -2.46
N PHE A 291 -20.64 0.45 -2.68
CA PHE A 291 -21.49 1.39 -3.39
C PHE A 291 -20.70 2.39 -4.23
N ASP A 292 -21.30 2.76 -5.35
CA ASP A 292 -20.86 3.86 -6.19
C ASP A 292 -22.07 4.58 -6.78
N HIS A 293 -21.96 5.88 -6.99
CA HIS A 293 -22.99 6.68 -7.66
C HIS A 293 -23.06 6.38 -9.17
N GLU A 294 -22.00 5.87 -9.78
CA GLU A 294 -21.93 5.57 -11.20
C GLU A 294 -22.44 4.14 -11.47
N PRO A 295 -23.57 3.97 -12.20
CA PRO A 295 -24.17 2.64 -12.41
C PRO A 295 -23.21 1.62 -13.02
N VAL A 296 -22.38 2.06 -13.97
CA VAL A 296 -21.41 1.20 -14.66
C VAL A 296 -20.30 0.71 -13.72
N ALA A 297 -19.89 1.55 -12.76
CA ALA A 297 -18.91 1.19 -11.74
C ALA A 297 -19.47 0.06 -10.85
N ALA A 298 -20.62 0.31 -10.22
CA ALA A 298 -21.32 -0.66 -9.38
C ALA A 298 -21.67 -1.97 -10.11
N GLN A 299 -22.11 -1.91 -11.38
CA GLN A 299 -22.35 -3.11 -12.19
C GLN A 299 -21.07 -3.89 -12.46
N THR A 300 -19.95 -3.19 -12.70
CA THR A 300 -18.63 -3.84 -12.88
C THR A 300 -18.20 -4.52 -11.58
N TYR A 301 -18.31 -3.85 -10.45
CA TYR A 301 -17.99 -4.42 -9.14
C TYR A 301 -18.83 -5.68 -8.86
N ALA A 302 -20.16 -5.58 -9.00
CA ALA A 302 -21.09 -6.68 -8.74
C ALA A 302 -20.82 -7.92 -9.60
N LYS A 303 -20.32 -7.73 -10.82
CA LYS A 303 -19.99 -8.83 -11.73
C LYS A 303 -18.76 -9.63 -11.27
N ASN A 304 -17.81 -8.98 -10.62
CA ASN A 304 -16.55 -9.61 -10.19
C ASN A 304 -16.58 -10.01 -8.70
N THR A 305 -17.58 -9.54 -7.95
CA THR A 305 -17.76 -9.84 -6.53
C THR A 305 -19.22 -10.20 -6.25
N PRO A 306 -19.68 -11.38 -6.72
CA PRO A 306 -21.10 -11.74 -6.72
C PRO A 306 -21.70 -11.94 -5.32
N THR A 307 -20.86 -12.20 -4.31
CA THR A 307 -21.26 -12.37 -2.91
C THR A 307 -21.54 -11.03 -2.21
N ALA A 308 -20.97 -9.93 -2.70
CA ALA A 308 -21.14 -8.62 -2.10
C ALA A 308 -22.49 -7.98 -2.46
N THR A 309 -23.08 -7.27 -1.50
CA THR A 309 -24.20 -6.38 -1.76
C THR A 309 -23.69 -5.09 -2.40
N VAL A 310 -24.02 -4.86 -3.68
CA VAL A 310 -23.52 -3.68 -4.42
C VAL A 310 -24.63 -2.70 -4.79
N CYS A 311 -24.53 -1.46 -4.34
CA CYS A 311 -25.59 -0.47 -4.52
C CYS A 311 -25.19 0.67 -5.44
N VAL A 312 -26.10 1.06 -6.34
CA VAL A 312 -25.95 2.28 -7.15
C VAL A 312 -26.54 3.45 -6.35
N ALA A 313 -25.72 4.14 -5.59
CA ALA A 313 -26.20 5.16 -4.67
C ALA A 313 -25.14 6.23 -4.36
N ASN A 314 -25.59 7.42 -4.01
CA ASN A 314 -24.73 8.45 -3.43
C ASN A 314 -24.42 8.09 -1.96
N SER A 315 -23.17 8.28 -1.56
CA SER A 315 -22.65 8.04 -0.20
C SER A 315 -23.53 8.63 0.91
N GLY A 316 -24.04 9.85 0.74
CA GLY A 316 -24.88 10.49 1.75
C GLY A 316 -26.23 9.80 1.95
N SER A 317 -26.79 9.23 0.88
CA SER A 317 -28.05 8.45 0.96
C SER A 317 -27.82 7.11 1.63
N VAL A 318 -26.70 6.44 1.32
CA VAL A 318 -26.30 5.19 1.99
C VAL A 318 -26.07 5.46 3.48
N LEU A 319 -25.29 6.48 3.84
CA LEU A 319 -25.04 6.85 5.24
C LEU A 319 -26.33 7.16 5.99
N LYS A 320 -27.24 7.95 5.40
CA LYS A 320 -28.55 8.25 6.00
C LYS A 320 -29.34 6.97 6.25
N THR A 321 -29.31 6.02 5.31
CA THR A 321 -29.97 4.72 5.46
C THR A 321 -29.36 3.92 6.61
N CYS A 322 -28.02 3.85 6.69
CA CYS A 322 -27.32 3.16 7.79
C CYS A 322 -27.68 3.76 9.16
N VAL A 323 -27.70 5.10 9.26
CA VAL A 323 -27.94 5.81 10.53
C VAL A 323 -29.41 5.76 10.97
N THR A 324 -30.35 5.98 10.03
CA THR A 324 -31.77 6.15 10.38
C THR A 324 -32.60 4.87 10.29
N GLY A 325 -32.09 3.84 9.60
CA GLY A 325 -32.85 2.62 9.28
C GLY A 325 -34.05 2.83 8.35
N ALA A 326 -34.29 4.05 7.85
CA ALA A 326 -35.44 4.39 7.03
C ALA A 326 -35.19 4.13 5.52
N ASP A 327 -36.17 3.52 4.84
CA ASP A 327 -36.26 3.33 3.38
C ASP A 327 -35.04 2.72 2.66
N GLY A 328 -34.37 1.75 3.30
CA GLY A 328 -33.35 0.93 2.64
C GLY A 328 -33.85 0.21 1.38
N ALA A 329 -35.16 -0.01 1.24
CA ALA A 329 -35.76 -0.62 0.06
C ALA A 329 -35.53 0.18 -1.23
N ASN A 330 -35.54 1.52 -1.18
CA ASN A 330 -35.38 2.39 -2.36
C ASN A 330 -33.89 2.63 -2.73
N VAL A 331 -32.99 2.61 -1.75
CA VAL A 331 -31.55 2.87 -1.97
C VAL A 331 -30.75 1.59 -2.19
N LEU A 332 -31.15 0.49 -1.54
CA LEU A 332 -30.42 -0.79 -1.54
C LEU A 332 -31.19 -1.90 -2.26
N GLY A 333 -32.41 -1.65 -2.75
CA GLY A 333 -33.19 -2.62 -3.53
C GLY A 333 -33.52 -3.91 -2.75
N HIS A 334 -34.13 -3.78 -1.57
CA HIS A 334 -34.41 -4.87 -0.61
C HIS A 334 -33.18 -5.57 0.01
N ARG A 335 -31.96 -5.10 -0.27
CA ARG A 335 -30.74 -5.72 0.27
C ARG A 335 -30.45 -5.24 1.68
N HIS A 336 -29.95 -6.15 2.52
CA HIS A 336 -29.62 -5.86 3.92
C HIS A 336 -28.21 -5.27 4.02
N ILE A 337 -28.08 -4.13 4.71
CA ILE A 337 -26.75 -3.64 5.15
C ILE A 337 -26.28 -4.57 6.27
N PRO A 338 -25.07 -5.15 6.19
CA PRO A 338 -24.50 -5.90 7.29
C PRO A 338 -24.48 -5.06 8.57
N LYS A 339 -24.93 -5.63 9.70
CA LYS A 339 -24.91 -4.95 11.00
C LYS A 339 -23.50 -4.62 11.48
N GLU A 340 -22.52 -5.37 11.00
CA GLU A 340 -21.11 -5.27 11.39
C GLU A 340 -20.26 -5.10 10.14
N ILE A 341 -19.38 -4.11 10.19
CA ILE A 341 -18.38 -3.83 9.17
C ILE A 341 -17.04 -3.74 9.89
N ASP A 342 -16.10 -4.60 9.52
CA ASP A 342 -14.77 -4.64 10.13
C ASP A 342 -13.77 -3.75 9.40
N ILE A 343 -13.93 -3.58 8.08
CA ILE A 343 -13.05 -2.73 7.28
C ILE A 343 -13.91 -1.75 6.49
N ILE A 344 -13.52 -0.48 6.50
CA ILE A 344 -14.02 0.50 5.53
C ILE A 344 -12.86 0.90 4.62
N ALA A 345 -12.98 0.64 3.32
CA ALA A 345 -12.12 1.19 2.29
C ALA A 345 -12.81 2.40 1.63
N ALA A 346 -12.08 3.50 1.42
CA ALA A 346 -12.65 4.72 0.85
C ALA A 346 -11.69 5.39 -0.15
N GLY A 347 -12.01 5.28 -1.44
CA GLY A 347 -11.32 5.98 -2.55
C GLY A 347 -12.03 7.28 -2.92
N CYS A 348 -12.06 8.27 -2.01
CA CYS A 348 -12.89 9.46 -2.17
C CYS A 348 -12.51 10.29 -3.42
N PRO A 349 -13.49 10.77 -4.22
CA PRO A 349 -13.21 11.54 -5.42
C PRO A 349 -12.53 12.88 -5.09
N CYS A 350 -11.38 13.14 -5.72
CA CYS A 350 -10.49 14.24 -5.36
C CYS A 350 -10.28 15.24 -6.51
N GLN A 351 -11.32 15.52 -7.29
CA GLN A 351 -11.23 16.29 -8.54
C GLN A 351 -10.71 17.72 -8.35
N GLY A 352 -10.76 18.29 -7.15
CA GLY A 352 -10.16 19.59 -6.82
C GLY A 352 -8.65 19.58 -6.59
N HIS A 353 -8.00 18.43 -6.44
CA HIS A 353 -6.62 18.30 -5.94
C HIS A 353 -5.60 17.75 -6.95
N SER A 354 -6.07 17.30 -8.12
CA SER A 354 -5.20 16.85 -9.21
C SER A 354 -4.37 18.02 -9.78
N GLY A 355 -3.07 17.79 -9.97
CA GLY A 355 -2.18 18.68 -10.73
C GLY A 355 -2.61 18.88 -12.20
N LEU A 356 -3.37 17.92 -12.73
CA LEU A 356 -3.72 17.80 -14.16
C LEU A 356 -5.15 18.25 -14.48
N ASN A 357 -5.96 18.62 -13.47
CA ASN A 357 -7.34 19.03 -13.68
C ASN A 357 -7.45 20.54 -13.99
N GLN A 358 -8.06 20.87 -15.13
CA GLN A 358 -8.28 22.24 -15.59
C GLN A 358 -9.46 22.96 -14.87
N HIS A 359 -10.20 22.27 -14.00
CA HIS A 359 -11.42 22.77 -13.35
C HIS A 359 -11.24 23.05 -11.84
N ARG A 360 -10.10 23.60 -11.44
CA ARG A 360 -9.87 24.04 -10.05
C ARG A 360 -10.82 25.20 -9.70
N GLY A 361 -11.47 25.13 -8.54
CA GLY A 361 -12.22 26.25 -7.96
C GLY A 361 -13.74 26.27 -8.21
N ASN A 362 -14.32 25.29 -8.91
CA ASN A 362 -15.78 25.22 -9.08
C ASN A 362 -16.47 24.55 -7.87
N LEU A 363 -17.74 24.91 -7.61
CA LEU A 363 -18.58 24.36 -6.52
C LEU A 363 -18.58 22.82 -6.47
N GLN A 364 -18.60 22.16 -7.63
CA GLN A 364 -18.53 20.70 -7.73
C GLN A 364 -17.20 20.12 -7.18
N ALA A 365 -16.07 20.81 -7.42
CA ALA A 365 -14.78 20.40 -6.88
C ALA A 365 -14.76 20.53 -5.36
N THR A 366 -15.32 21.62 -4.81
CA THR A 366 -15.46 21.81 -3.36
C THR A 366 -16.35 20.72 -2.74
N HIS A 367 -17.50 20.40 -3.34
CA HIS A 367 -18.38 19.33 -2.86
C HIS A 367 -17.70 17.95 -2.88
N ASN A 368 -16.95 17.63 -3.95
CA ASN A 368 -16.21 16.37 -4.05
C ASN A 368 -15.15 16.24 -2.95
N ASN A 369 -14.47 17.33 -2.61
CA ASN A 369 -13.47 17.33 -1.53
C ASN A 369 -14.09 17.08 -0.15
N LEU A 370 -15.37 17.43 0.05
CA LEU A 370 -16.09 17.19 1.31
C LEU A 370 -16.57 15.75 1.49
N GLN A 371 -16.49 14.89 0.46
CA GLN A 371 -16.84 13.46 0.56
C GLN A 371 -15.98 12.70 1.57
N VAL A 372 -14.80 13.25 1.91
CA VAL A 372 -13.97 12.75 3.01
C VAL A 372 -14.69 12.80 4.35
N LEU A 373 -15.52 13.83 4.59
CA LEU A 373 -16.29 13.95 5.83
C LEU A 373 -17.34 12.85 5.91
N THR A 374 -18.00 12.54 4.79
CA THR A 374 -18.94 11.43 4.70
C THR A 374 -18.26 10.09 4.96
N ALA A 375 -17.04 9.87 4.44
CA ALA A 375 -16.25 8.68 4.73
C ALA A 375 -15.92 8.57 6.24
N LEU A 376 -15.52 9.66 6.87
CA LEU A 376 -15.28 9.70 8.32
C LEU A 376 -16.56 9.48 9.14
N SER A 377 -17.71 9.97 8.69
CA SER A 377 -19.00 9.67 9.33
C SER A 377 -19.38 8.20 9.25
N PHE A 378 -19.00 7.48 8.19
CA PHE A 378 -19.14 6.02 8.16
C PHE A 378 -18.25 5.35 9.22
N VAL A 379 -17.01 5.83 9.40
CA VAL A 379 -16.11 5.33 10.45
C VAL A 379 -16.68 5.59 11.85
N GLU A 380 -17.23 6.79 12.09
CA GLU A 380 -17.89 7.14 13.36
C GLU A 380 -19.10 6.24 13.64
N HIS A 381 -19.92 5.97 12.61
CA HIS A 381 -21.13 5.16 12.73
C HIS A 381 -20.82 3.66 12.96
N PHE A 382 -20.02 3.06 12.08
CA PHE A 382 -19.76 1.62 12.11
C PHE A 382 -18.65 1.22 13.09
N LYS A 383 -17.73 2.14 13.42
CA LYS A 383 -16.54 1.89 14.22
C LYS A 383 -15.76 0.63 13.74
N PRO A 384 -15.36 0.57 12.46
CA PRO A 384 -14.71 -0.60 11.89
C PRO A 384 -13.38 -0.92 12.61
N ARG A 385 -12.95 -2.17 12.60
CA ARG A 385 -11.62 -2.57 13.08
C ARG A 385 -10.50 -1.80 12.37
N TYR A 386 -10.62 -1.68 11.06
CA TYR A 386 -9.66 -0.96 10.21
C TYR A 386 -10.35 0.02 9.27
N PHE A 387 -9.67 1.12 8.96
CA PHE A 387 -10.08 2.07 7.94
C PHE A 387 -8.94 2.32 6.97
N VAL A 388 -9.22 2.21 5.67
CA VAL A 388 -8.26 2.45 4.59
C VAL A 388 -8.78 3.59 3.73
N PHE A 389 -8.09 4.72 3.77
CA PHE A 389 -8.39 5.86 2.92
C PHE A 389 -7.34 5.97 1.82
N GLU A 390 -7.78 5.95 0.57
CA GLU A 390 -6.94 6.14 -0.61
C GLU A 390 -7.19 7.51 -1.23
N ASN A 391 -6.11 8.14 -1.69
CA ASN A 391 -6.24 9.34 -2.52
C ASN A 391 -5.03 9.65 -3.40
N VAL A 392 -5.18 10.65 -4.26
CA VAL A 392 -4.07 11.26 -5.01
C VAL A 392 -3.15 12.05 -4.07
N PRO A 393 -1.83 12.08 -4.33
CA PRO A 393 -0.86 12.85 -3.53
C PRO A 393 -1.14 14.34 -3.41
N GLY A 394 -1.94 14.91 -4.33
CA GLY A 394 -2.32 16.33 -4.32
C GLY A 394 -3.13 16.75 -3.08
N ILE A 395 -3.78 15.81 -2.38
CA ILE A 395 -4.52 16.10 -1.14
C ILE A 395 -3.61 16.64 -0.02
N LEU A 396 -2.29 16.39 -0.08
CA LEU A 396 -1.32 16.94 0.87
C LEU A 396 -1.27 18.47 0.84
N GLY A 397 -1.60 19.07 -0.30
CA GLY A 397 -1.68 20.52 -0.48
C GLY A 397 -3.08 21.09 -0.30
N TRP A 398 -4.07 20.28 0.11
CA TRP A 398 -5.45 20.74 0.27
C TRP A 398 -5.64 21.52 1.57
N ASN A 399 -6.14 22.74 1.44
CA ASN A 399 -6.64 23.55 2.55
C ASN A 399 -8.18 23.60 2.52
N LEU A 400 -8.80 23.50 3.69
CA LEU A 400 -10.23 23.73 3.85
C LEU A 400 -10.57 25.19 3.48
N PRO A 401 -11.76 25.45 2.91
CA PRO A 401 -12.22 26.81 2.65
C PRO A 401 -12.24 27.62 3.95
N SER A 402 -11.55 28.77 3.99
CA SER A 402 -11.62 29.72 5.09
C SER A 402 -12.43 30.95 4.67
N GLN A 403 -13.20 31.54 5.61
CA GLN A 403 -13.84 32.85 5.41
C GLN A 403 -12.88 34.02 5.65
N SER A 404 -11.67 33.79 6.15
CA SER A 404 -10.66 34.83 6.35
C SER A 404 -9.88 35.14 5.07
N ALA A 405 -9.62 36.43 4.80
CA ALA A 405 -8.95 36.93 3.61
C ALA A 405 -7.46 36.57 3.50
N ASP A 406 -6.85 36.02 4.56
CA ASP A 406 -5.48 35.53 4.53
C ASP A 406 -5.43 34.10 3.99
N ASN A 407 -5.05 33.98 2.71
CA ASN A 407 -4.94 32.73 1.95
C ASN A 407 -3.92 31.70 2.51
N ASN A 408 -3.22 32.02 3.60
CA ASN A 408 -2.20 31.18 4.24
C ASN A 408 -2.67 30.54 5.57
N GLU A 409 -3.96 30.64 5.94
CA GLU A 409 -4.43 30.35 7.31
C GLU A 409 -5.39 29.15 7.50
N GLY A 410 -5.68 28.36 6.46
CA GLY A 410 -6.61 27.23 6.56
C GLY A 410 -6.05 25.97 7.23
N CYS A 411 -6.92 25.22 7.93
CA CYS A 411 -6.63 23.84 8.38
C CYS A 411 -6.47 22.94 7.15
N ARG A 412 -5.39 22.14 7.09
CA ARG A 412 -5.16 21.24 5.95
C ARG A 412 -6.07 20.03 6.07
N GLY A 413 -6.63 19.58 4.96
CA GLY A 413 -7.56 18.46 4.96
C GLY A 413 -6.97 17.16 5.53
N LEU A 414 -5.67 16.90 5.32
CA LEU A 414 -4.98 15.77 5.95
C LEU A 414 -5.00 15.84 7.47
N HIS A 415 -4.75 17.03 8.05
CA HIS A 415 -4.78 17.23 9.50
C HIS A 415 -6.18 17.03 10.07
N LEU A 416 -7.21 17.42 9.32
CA LEU A 416 -8.59 17.15 9.69
C LEU A 416 -8.88 15.65 9.76
N ILE A 417 -8.53 14.90 8.71
CA ILE A 417 -8.75 13.45 8.66
C ILE A 417 -8.08 12.75 9.84
N ILE A 418 -6.80 13.07 10.07
CA ILE A 418 -6.03 12.48 11.18
C ILE A 418 -6.65 12.88 12.52
N GLY A 419 -6.93 14.16 12.74
CA GLY A 419 -7.49 14.65 14.00
C GLY A 419 -8.84 13.99 14.34
N VAL A 420 -9.73 13.83 13.36
CA VAL A 420 -11.00 13.11 13.55
C VAL A 420 -10.76 11.65 13.90
N LEU A 421 -9.87 10.94 13.21
CA LEU A 421 -9.56 9.55 13.51
C LEU A 421 -8.97 9.37 14.92
N LEU A 422 -8.06 10.25 15.33
CA LEU A 422 -7.50 10.25 16.69
C LEU A 422 -8.60 10.48 17.73
N HIS A 423 -9.51 11.43 17.47
CA HIS A 423 -10.66 11.69 18.34
C HIS A 423 -11.60 10.49 18.44
N LEU A 424 -11.82 9.79 17.33
CA LEU A 424 -12.57 8.53 17.26
C LEU A 424 -11.81 7.33 17.85
N ARG A 425 -10.63 7.53 18.45
CA ARG A 425 -9.78 6.50 19.07
C ARG A 425 -9.28 5.48 18.06
N TYR A 426 -8.72 5.97 16.96
CA TYR A 426 -7.95 5.17 16.02
C TYR A 426 -6.48 5.54 16.07
N GLN A 427 -5.64 4.52 16.00
CA GLN A 427 -4.26 4.64 15.59
C GLN A 427 -4.23 4.95 14.09
N VAL A 428 -3.25 5.72 13.62
CA VAL A 428 -3.22 6.21 12.23
C VAL A 428 -1.81 6.15 11.67
N ARG A 429 -1.65 5.63 10.45
CA ARG A 429 -0.40 5.66 9.68
C ARG A 429 -0.64 6.30 8.32
N THR A 430 0.29 7.16 7.89
CA THR A 430 0.19 7.84 6.58
C THR A 430 1.44 7.62 5.72
N PHE A 431 1.23 7.29 4.46
CA PHE A 431 2.32 7.03 3.51
C PHE A 431 1.89 7.21 2.06
N LYS A 432 2.87 7.39 1.18
CA LYS A 432 2.70 7.40 -0.26
C LYS A 432 3.38 6.18 -0.84
N LEU A 433 2.68 5.49 -1.74
CA LEU A 433 3.16 4.32 -2.43
C LEU A 433 3.30 4.61 -3.93
N LEU A 434 4.40 4.13 -4.53
CA LEU A 434 4.57 4.09 -5.99
C LEU A 434 4.23 2.69 -6.49
N ALA A 435 3.21 2.56 -7.34
CA ALA A 435 2.72 1.27 -7.83
C ALA A 435 3.82 0.37 -8.43
N SER A 436 4.80 0.97 -9.12
CA SER A 436 6.00 0.28 -9.64
C SER A 436 6.72 -0.57 -8.60
N GLN A 437 6.86 -0.03 -7.37
CA GLN A 437 7.59 -0.66 -6.28
C GLN A 437 6.84 -1.83 -5.63
N TYR A 438 5.59 -2.06 -6.04
CA TYR A 438 4.71 -3.13 -5.55
C TYR A 438 4.30 -4.09 -6.68
N GLY A 439 4.92 -4.02 -7.85
CA GLY A 439 4.69 -4.98 -8.93
C GLY A 439 3.59 -4.58 -9.92
N ALA A 440 3.13 -3.33 -9.92
CA ALA A 440 2.35 -2.80 -11.04
C ALA A 440 3.28 -2.22 -12.11
N PRO A 441 3.10 -2.51 -13.41
CA PRO A 441 3.97 -2.01 -14.48
C PRO A 441 3.70 -0.53 -14.83
N GLN A 442 3.51 0.34 -13.83
CA GLN A 442 3.01 1.69 -14.02
C GLN A 442 3.59 2.70 -13.01
N LYS A 443 4.05 3.84 -13.51
CA LYS A 443 4.48 5.00 -12.70
C LYS A 443 3.27 5.75 -12.12
N ARG A 444 2.70 5.24 -11.03
CA ARG A 444 1.52 5.82 -10.36
C ARG A 444 1.73 5.91 -8.85
N GLN A 445 1.74 7.13 -8.32
CA GLN A 445 1.84 7.37 -6.88
C GLN A 445 0.46 7.58 -6.26
N ARG A 446 0.21 6.98 -5.09
CA ARG A 446 -1.00 7.14 -4.28
C ARG A 446 -0.67 7.44 -2.83
N LEU A 447 -1.53 8.21 -2.17
CA LEU A 447 -1.51 8.43 -0.74
C LEU A 447 -2.46 7.43 -0.08
N PHE A 448 -2.02 6.83 1.00
CA PHE A 448 -2.86 6.02 1.87
C PHE A 448 -2.79 6.52 3.30
N ILE A 449 -3.93 6.42 3.97
CA ILE A 449 -4.06 6.52 5.42
C ILE A 449 -4.67 5.19 5.86
N ILE A 450 -3.96 4.46 6.72
CA ILE A 450 -4.50 3.27 7.38
C ILE A 450 -4.74 3.63 8.83
N ALA A 451 -5.91 3.29 9.33
CA ALA A 451 -6.25 3.45 10.72
C ALA A 451 -6.72 2.13 11.33
N ALA A 452 -6.42 1.91 12.61
CA ALA A 452 -6.84 0.74 13.36
C ALA A 452 -7.39 1.15 14.73
N ARG A 453 -8.42 0.46 15.22
CA ARG A 453 -8.94 0.68 16.58
C ARG A 453 -7.85 0.43 17.63
N MET A 454 -7.97 1.04 18.81
CA MET A 454 -6.92 1.04 19.85
C MET A 454 -6.58 -0.35 20.39
N GLU A 455 -7.51 -1.30 20.35
CA GLU A 455 -7.31 -2.67 20.77
C GLU A 455 -6.55 -3.53 19.74
N LEU A 456 -6.40 -3.06 18.51
CA LEU A 456 -5.74 -3.79 17.44
C LEU A 456 -4.31 -3.30 17.23
N PRO A 457 -3.38 -4.14 16.75
CA PRO A 457 -2.11 -3.66 16.23
C PRO A 457 -2.33 -2.73 15.04
N LEU A 458 -1.66 -1.57 14.97
CA LEU A 458 -1.70 -0.73 13.77
C LEU A 458 -0.96 -1.44 12.62
N PRO A 459 -1.58 -1.72 11.46
CA PRO A 459 -0.90 -2.31 10.32
C PRO A 459 0.38 -1.56 9.95
N ALA A 460 1.42 -2.31 9.56
CA ALA A 460 2.64 -1.70 9.10
C ALA A 460 2.41 -0.97 7.76
N ALA A 461 3.36 -0.13 7.38
CA ALA A 461 3.36 0.39 6.01
C ALA A 461 4.05 -0.67 5.14
N PRO A 462 3.48 -1.03 3.99
CA PRO A 462 3.99 -2.14 3.21
C PRO A 462 5.37 -1.81 2.64
N HIS A 463 6.31 -2.73 2.76
CA HIS A 463 7.66 -2.55 2.22
C HIS A 463 7.69 -2.73 0.69
N PRO A 464 8.38 -1.85 -0.05
CA PRO A 464 8.69 -2.04 -1.47
C PRO A 464 9.38 -3.37 -1.76
N LEU A 465 8.90 -4.08 -2.77
CA LEU A 465 9.46 -5.37 -3.22
C LEU A 465 10.12 -5.26 -4.59
N PHE A 466 9.76 -4.26 -5.38
CA PHE A 466 10.20 -4.07 -6.75
C PHE A 466 10.99 -2.78 -6.89
N SER A 467 11.95 -2.76 -7.81
CA SER A 467 12.71 -1.57 -8.14
C SER A 467 11.84 -0.54 -8.88
N MET A 468 12.44 0.52 -9.38
CA MET A 468 11.73 1.57 -10.10
C MET A 468 12.55 2.02 -11.31
N PRO A 469 11.89 2.44 -12.42
CA PRO A 469 12.60 2.92 -13.59
C PRO A 469 13.23 4.29 -13.32
N LYS A 470 14.38 4.52 -13.98
CA LYS A 470 15.15 5.78 -13.90
C LYS A 470 14.28 7.00 -14.16
N GLY A 471 14.51 8.07 -13.41
CA GLY A 471 13.77 9.33 -13.47
C GLY A 471 12.48 9.36 -12.64
N SER A 472 12.17 8.31 -11.88
CA SER A 472 10.95 8.21 -11.06
C SER A 472 11.18 8.54 -9.59
N GLU A 473 12.38 8.97 -9.19
CA GLU A 473 12.85 8.95 -7.79
C GLU A 473 12.16 10.01 -6.93
N LYS A 474 11.71 11.10 -7.57
CA LYS A 474 10.83 12.10 -6.93
C LYS A 474 9.44 11.53 -6.56
N MET A 475 9.04 10.41 -7.18
CA MET A 475 7.77 9.73 -6.96
C MET A 475 7.87 8.52 -6.03
N GLN A 476 9.04 8.28 -5.42
CA GLN A 476 9.27 7.09 -4.61
C GLN A 476 8.33 6.98 -3.41
N THR A 477 8.16 5.73 -2.97
CA THR A 477 7.43 5.37 -1.77
C THR A 477 8.07 6.02 -0.55
N LYS A 478 7.25 6.65 0.29
CA LYS A 478 7.73 7.30 1.50
C LYS A 478 6.64 7.47 2.52
N HIS A 479 7.04 7.59 3.77
CA HIS A 479 6.15 8.06 4.80
C HIS A 479 5.72 9.50 4.52
N VAL A 480 4.52 9.86 4.96
CA VAL A 480 4.07 11.25 4.93
C VAL A 480 4.30 11.87 6.29
N LYS A 481 5.14 12.90 6.32
CA LYS A 481 5.33 13.73 7.51
C LYS A 481 4.06 14.51 7.76
N VAL A 482 3.44 14.25 8.92
CA VAL A 482 2.21 14.94 9.33
C VAL A 482 2.54 16.33 9.88
N CYS A 483 3.73 16.55 10.44
CA CYS A 483 4.15 17.85 10.98
C CYS A 483 5.20 18.56 10.11
N ASN A 484 5.06 19.87 9.90
CA ASN A 484 6.11 20.75 9.36
C ASN A 484 7.04 21.30 10.48
N ALA A 485 6.71 21.04 11.76
CA ALA A 485 7.20 21.81 12.90
C ALA A 485 8.28 21.13 13.76
N VAL A 486 8.91 20.04 13.28
CA VAL A 486 10.27 19.73 13.74
C VAL A 486 11.17 20.76 13.04
N SER A 487 11.15 21.99 13.56
CA SER A 487 11.78 23.17 13.00
C SER A 487 13.25 22.92 12.69
N ALA A 488 13.73 23.48 11.58
CA ALA A 488 15.13 23.48 11.13
C ALA A 488 16.15 24.06 12.16
N GLU A 489 15.70 24.52 13.31
CA GLU A 489 16.50 25.02 14.44
C GLU A 489 16.58 24.05 15.63
N GLN A 490 15.95 22.86 15.56
CA GLN A 490 16.23 21.80 16.51
C GLN A 490 17.56 21.14 16.11
N PRO A 491 18.44 20.76 17.07
CA PRO A 491 19.61 19.97 16.69
C PRO A 491 19.10 18.77 15.89
N GLN A 492 19.75 18.49 14.76
CA GLN A 492 19.51 17.29 13.97
C GLN A 492 19.87 16.09 14.85
N TRP A 493 18.95 15.70 15.72
CA TRP A 493 19.04 14.44 16.42
C TRP A 493 18.61 13.38 15.40
N PRO A 494 19.35 12.27 15.29
CA PRO A 494 18.90 11.15 14.51
C PRO A 494 17.69 10.57 15.23
N VAL A 495 16.51 11.14 14.98
CA VAL A 495 15.35 10.28 14.78
C VAL A 495 15.84 9.36 13.68
N GLN A 496 16.20 8.11 14.01
CA GLN A 496 16.42 7.09 12.98
C GLN A 496 15.31 7.32 11.97
N SER A 497 15.70 7.71 10.77
CA SER A 497 14.78 8.19 9.77
C SER A 497 13.92 7.01 9.37
N PHE A 498 12.84 6.76 10.11
CA PHE A 498 11.68 5.99 9.67
C PHE A 498 10.97 6.72 8.51
N ASP A 499 11.65 7.64 7.82
CA ASP A 499 11.07 8.60 6.88
C ASP A 499 10.97 8.03 5.46
N ASP A 500 11.82 7.05 5.11
CA ASP A 500 11.77 6.42 3.81
C ASP A 500 11.41 4.93 3.96
N LEU A 501 10.20 4.60 3.51
CA LEU A 501 9.79 3.21 3.26
C LEU A 501 10.60 2.57 2.14
N THR A 502 11.28 3.37 1.32
CA THR A 502 12.08 2.86 0.20
C THR A 502 13.40 2.33 0.75
N PRO A 503 13.60 1.00 0.79
CA PRO A 503 14.91 0.47 1.14
C PRO A 503 15.88 0.88 0.04
N ALA A 504 17.17 1.02 0.38
CA ALA A 504 18.20 1.31 -0.62
C ALA A 504 18.20 0.29 -1.77
N HIS A 505 17.84 -0.96 -1.45
CA HIS A 505 17.78 -2.08 -2.39
C HIS A 505 16.55 -2.95 -2.16
N VAL A 506 16.03 -3.54 -3.22
CA VAL A 506 14.78 -4.34 -3.21
C VAL A 506 14.99 -5.70 -3.88
N PRO A 507 14.17 -6.72 -3.58
CA PRO A 507 14.42 -8.08 -4.07
C PRO A 507 14.17 -8.25 -5.57
N HIS A 508 13.31 -7.45 -6.21
CA HIS A 508 12.91 -7.68 -7.60
C HIS A 508 13.12 -6.48 -8.53
N ALA A 509 13.34 -6.75 -9.81
CA ALA A 509 13.26 -5.75 -10.87
C ALA A 509 11.81 -5.29 -11.08
N TYR A 510 11.57 -4.00 -11.37
CA TYR A 510 10.24 -3.56 -11.79
C TYR A 510 9.77 -4.28 -13.07
N TYR A 511 8.45 -4.47 -13.20
CA TYR A 511 7.89 -4.97 -14.45
C TYR A 511 7.84 -3.86 -15.51
N SER A 512 8.51 -4.11 -16.64
CA SER A 512 8.48 -3.25 -17.82
C SER A 512 7.19 -3.42 -18.62
N LEU A 513 7.00 -2.59 -19.65
CA LEU A 513 5.91 -2.72 -20.61
C LEU A 513 5.97 -4.06 -21.33
N GLU A 514 7.15 -4.50 -21.75
CA GLU A 514 7.33 -5.82 -22.37
C GLU A 514 6.92 -6.95 -21.43
N ALA A 515 7.35 -6.89 -20.16
CA ALA A 515 6.93 -7.83 -19.14
C ALA A 515 5.42 -7.78 -18.86
N ALA A 516 4.72 -6.69 -19.20
CA ALA A 516 3.29 -6.55 -18.99
C ALA A 516 2.43 -7.02 -20.17
N ILE A 517 2.85 -6.73 -21.41
CA ILE A 517 2.01 -6.84 -22.61
C ILE A 517 2.64 -7.55 -23.80
N GLY A 518 3.91 -7.99 -23.70
CA GLY A 518 4.65 -8.62 -24.81
C GLY A 518 4.08 -9.96 -25.31
N ASP A 519 3.25 -10.62 -24.51
CA ASP A 519 2.51 -11.85 -24.83
C ASP A 519 1.17 -11.59 -25.55
N LEU A 520 0.74 -10.34 -25.72
CA LEU A 520 -0.52 -10.00 -26.38
C LEU A 520 -0.34 -9.91 -27.90
N HIS A 521 -1.39 -10.27 -28.65
CA HIS A 521 -1.38 -10.22 -30.11
C HIS A 521 -1.17 -8.80 -30.65
N HIS A 522 -0.43 -8.71 -31.75
CA HIS A 522 -0.18 -7.44 -32.42
C HIS A 522 -1.31 -7.06 -33.38
N PHE A 523 -1.66 -5.78 -33.44
CA PHE A 523 -2.49 -5.20 -34.50
C PHE A 523 -2.28 -3.69 -34.69
N ASN A 524 -2.53 -3.19 -35.90
CA ASN A 524 -2.39 -1.79 -36.30
C ASN A 524 -3.68 -1.26 -36.95
N TRP A 525 -4.06 -0.01 -36.63
CA TRP A 525 -5.27 0.60 -37.22
C TRP A 525 -5.20 0.76 -38.75
N ALA A 526 -4.01 0.90 -39.32
CA ALA A 526 -3.82 1.28 -40.73
C ALA A 526 -3.55 0.10 -41.68
N LYS A 527 -3.09 -1.05 -41.17
CA LYS A 527 -2.53 -2.14 -42.00
C LYS A 527 -3.35 -3.43 -41.97
N ASP A 528 -4.15 -3.66 -40.94
CA ASP A 528 -4.83 -4.94 -40.76
C ASP A 528 -6.21 -4.92 -41.40
N GLU A 529 -6.45 -5.82 -42.36
CA GLU A 529 -7.74 -6.03 -43.04
C GLU A 529 -8.88 -6.45 -42.09
N PHE A 530 -8.57 -6.74 -40.82
CA PHE A 530 -9.49 -7.11 -39.75
C PHE A 530 -10.40 -5.96 -39.26
N ALA A 531 -10.17 -4.72 -39.72
CA ALA A 531 -11.09 -3.61 -39.53
C ALA A 531 -12.15 -3.65 -40.65
N ASP A 532 -13.23 -4.40 -40.44
CA ASP A 532 -14.32 -4.52 -41.40
C ASP A 532 -14.91 -3.13 -41.75
N LYS A 533 -14.59 -2.65 -42.96
CA LYS A 533 -14.95 -1.32 -43.45
C LYS A 533 -16.47 -1.12 -43.59
N ALA A 534 -17.27 -2.19 -43.67
CA ALA A 534 -18.72 -2.10 -43.80
C ALA A 534 -19.42 -1.79 -42.45
N VAL A 535 -18.85 -2.26 -41.33
CA VAL A 535 -19.38 -2.05 -39.97
C VAL A 535 -19.09 -0.63 -39.45
N ILE A 536 -18.00 -0.02 -39.93
CA ILE A 536 -17.59 1.37 -39.61
C ILE A 536 -18.68 2.38 -40.03
N THR A 537 -19.48 2.06 -41.05
CA THR A 537 -20.43 2.99 -41.68
C THR A 537 -21.88 2.81 -41.21
N ALA A 538 -22.26 1.61 -40.77
CA ALA A 538 -23.66 1.27 -40.48
C ALA A 538 -24.09 1.55 -39.02
N ASN A 539 -23.19 1.40 -38.06
CA ASN A 539 -23.44 1.70 -36.66
C ASN A 539 -22.85 3.07 -36.35
N ARG A 540 -23.66 4.04 -35.90
CA ARG A 540 -23.26 5.41 -35.51
C ARG A 540 -22.31 5.48 -34.29
N ILE A 541 -21.38 4.54 -34.19
CA ILE A 541 -20.34 4.39 -33.18
C ILE A 541 -19.03 4.18 -33.94
N ASN A 542 -18.24 5.24 -34.09
CA ASN A 542 -16.88 5.20 -34.64
C ASN A 542 -16.03 4.14 -33.91
N ARG A 543 -15.81 2.96 -34.49
CA ARG A 543 -14.93 1.91 -33.95
C ARG A 543 -14.06 1.30 -35.07
N PRO A 544 -12.72 1.26 -34.91
CA PRO A 544 -11.93 0.14 -35.37
C PRO A 544 -12.12 -0.98 -34.32
N THR A 545 -12.95 -1.97 -34.63
CA THR A 545 -13.12 -3.18 -33.82
C THR A 545 -12.34 -4.27 -34.54
N ILE A 546 -11.44 -4.98 -33.86
CA ILE A 546 -11.01 -6.29 -34.37
C ILE A 546 -12.19 -7.22 -34.12
N TYR A 547 -12.93 -7.55 -35.17
CA TYR A 547 -13.85 -8.68 -35.11
C TYR A 547 -13.01 -9.94 -35.34
N ALA A 548 -13.06 -10.91 -34.43
CA ALA A 548 -12.60 -12.25 -34.73
C ALA A 548 -13.50 -12.80 -35.86
N PRO A 549 -12.98 -13.11 -37.06
CA PRO A 549 -13.82 -13.47 -38.18
C PRO A 549 -14.36 -14.88 -37.98
N SER A 550 -15.68 -15.01 -37.82
CA SER A 550 -16.40 -16.29 -37.69
C SER A 550 -16.01 -17.15 -36.46
N ALA A 551 -16.94 -17.99 -36.02
CA ALA A 551 -16.72 -18.94 -34.94
C ALA A 551 -15.58 -19.98 -35.22
N ALA A 552 -14.95 -19.94 -36.40
CA ALA A 552 -13.98 -20.94 -36.85
C ALA A 552 -12.50 -20.52 -36.73
N SER A 553 -12.16 -19.26 -36.41
CA SER A 553 -10.77 -18.81 -36.25
C SER A 553 -10.53 -17.99 -34.98
N VAL A 554 -11.17 -18.41 -33.89
CA VAL A 554 -10.82 -17.98 -32.52
C VAL A 554 -9.52 -18.68 -32.14
N TYR A 555 -8.37 -18.13 -32.52
CA TYR A 555 -7.14 -18.53 -31.85
C TYR A 555 -7.27 -18.08 -30.39
N PRO A 556 -7.14 -18.96 -29.39
CA PRO A 556 -7.22 -18.55 -28.00
C PRO A 556 -5.96 -17.77 -27.61
N ALA A 557 -6.03 -16.81 -26.69
CA ALA A 557 -4.86 -16.04 -26.23
C ALA A 557 -3.83 -16.92 -25.52
N THR A 558 -4.19 -18.17 -25.24
CA THR A 558 -3.32 -19.26 -24.81
C THR A 558 -2.42 -19.80 -25.93
N THR A 559 -2.54 -19.33 -27.18
CA THR A 559 -1.58 -19.69 -28.24
C THR A 559 -0.19 -19.11 -27.97
N LEU A 560 -0.10 -17.93 -27.35
CA LEU A 560 1.17 -17.34 -26.92
C LEU A 560 1.42 -17.65 -25.44
N LYS A 561 2.55 -18.30 -25.17
CA LYS A 561 3.02 -18.56 -23.80
C LYS A 561 3.34 -17.23 -23.11
N PRO A 562 3.03 -17.09 -21.82
CA PRO A 562 3.51 -15.95 -21.05
C PRO A 562 5.04 -15.92 -21.08
N LEU A 563 5.59 -14.71 -21.07
CA LEU A 563 7.02 -14.42 -21.16
C LEU A 563 7.60 -13.97 -19.81
N SER A 564 6.74 -13.50 -18.88
CA SER A 564 7.13 -12.99 -17.57
C SER A 564 6.30 -13.58 -16.42
N GLU A 565 6.85 -13.54 -15.20
CA GLU A 565 6.13 -13.85 -13.95
C GLU A 565 4.85 -13.02 -13.82
N PHE A 566 4.89 -11.75 -14.22
CA PHE A 566 3.73 -10.86 -14.20
C PHE A 566 2.60 -11.35 -15.12
N GLN A 567 2.91 -11.77 -16.34
CA GLN A 567 1.91 -12.29 -17.28
C GLN A 567 1.35 -13.62 -16.80
N LEU A 568 2.19 -14.51 -16.26
CA LEU A 568 1.73 -15.73 -15.59
C LEU A 568 0.73 -15.38 -14.48
N ARG A 569 1.11 -14.44 -13.62
CA ARG A 569 0.29 -14.01 -12.48
C ARG A 569 -1.08 -13.48 -12.87
N ILE A 570 -1.11 -12.59 -13.85
CA ILE A 570 -2.38 -12.00 -14.30
C ILE A 570 -3.26 -13.04 -15.02
N ARG A 571 -2.65 -14.02 -15.71
CA ARG A 571 -3.41 -15.10 -16.40
C ARG A 571 -3.91 -16.18 -15.45
N HIS A 572 -3.18 -16.50 -14.38
CA HIS A 572 -3.46 -17.64 -13.47
C HIS A 572 -4.10 -17.26 -12.13
N SER A 573 -4.34 -15.98 -11.84
CA SER A 573 -4.87 -15.50 -10.55
C SER A 573 -6.36 -15.83 -10.28
N GLY A 574 -6.88 -16.97 -10.75
CA GLY A 574 -8.23 -17.44 -10.44
C GLY A 574 -8.54 -18.87 -10.93
N HIS A 575 -9.39 -19.59 -10.19
CA HIS A 575 -9.90 -20.94 -10.49
C HIS A 575 -10.94 -20.99 -11.63
N HIS A 576 -11.02 -19.95 -12.46
CA HIS A 576 -12.01 -19.89 -13.53
C HIS A 576 -11.36 -20.20 -14.89
N ASP A 577 -12.13 -20.88 -15.75
CA ASP A 577 -11.75 -21.24 -17.11
C ASP A 577 -10.99 -20.10 -17.79
N VAL A 578 -9.83 -20.44 -18.38
CA VAL A 578 -8.94 -19.49 -19.04
C VAL A 578 -9.75 -18.67 -20.04
N PRO A 579 -9.80 -17.33 -19.94
CA PRO A 579 -10.64 -16.51 -20.80
C PRO A 579 -10.32 -16.76 -22.28
N THR A 580 -11.31 -17.19 -23.06
CA THR A 580 -11.21 -17.31 -24.51
C THR A 580 -10.94 -15.94 -25.14
N ILE A 581 -10.33 -15.86 -26.34
CA ILE A 581 -10.05 -14.56 -26.98
C ILE A 581 -11.30 -13.69 -27.18
N SER A 582 -12.47 -14.31 -27.35
CA SER A 582 -13.77 -13.63 -27.37
C SER A 582 -14.10 -12.82 -26.10
N SER A 583 -13.47 -13.17 -24.97
CA SER A 583 -13.61 -12.49 -23.67
C SER A 583 -12.50 -11.46 -23.39
N LEU A 584 -11.41 -11.48 -24.15
CA LEU A 584 -10.32 -10.52 -24.02
C LEU A 584 -10.63 -9.30 -24.90
N ARG A 585 -10.95 -8.18 -24.25
CA ARG A 585 -11.18 -6.89 -24.90
C ARG A 585 -9.87 -6.27 -25.40
N HIS A 586 -9.18 -6.94 -26.33
CA HIS A 586 -7.98 -6.45 -26.99
C HIS A 586 -8.35 -5.52 -28.15
N TYR A 587 -9.16 -4.49 -27.85
CA TYR A 587 -9.56 -3.43 -28.77
C TYR A 587 -9.37 -2.06 -28.12
N THR A 588 -9.42 -1.00 -28.94
CA THR A 588 -9.25 0.40 -28.51
C THR A 588 -10.55 1.18 -28.68
N ALA A 589 -10.68 2.33 -27.99
CA ALA A 589 -11.70 3.30 -28.37
C ALA A 589 -11.42 3.84 -29.79
N GLY A 590 -12.47 4.21 -30.52
CA GLY A 590 -12.34 4.96 -31.75
C GLY A 590 -11.82 6.37 -31.47
N ILE A 591 -10.97 6.88 -32.36
CA ILE A 591 -10.44 8.24 -32.35
C ILE A 591 -10.76 8.96 -33.66
N SER A 592 -10.62 10.28 -33.70
CA SER A 592 -10.89 11.04 -34.92
C SER A 592 -9.87 10.70 -36.02
N GLN A 593 -10.25 10.84 -37.30
CA GLN A 593 -9.33 10.62 -38.42
C GLN A 593 -8.09 11.52 -38.32
N ARG A 594 -8.27 12.75 -37.85
CA ARG A 594 -7.17 13.68 -37.59
C ARG A 594 -6.19 13.11 -36.56
N SER A 595 -6.71 12.63 -35.43
CA SER A 595 -5.91 12.01 -34.37
C SER A 595 -5.19 10.77 -34.89
N MET A 596 -5.85 9.95 -35.71
CA MET A 596 -5.24 8.76 -36.33
C MET A 596 -4.08 9.13 -37.26
N ASN A 597 -4.26 10.15 -38.12
CA ASN A 597 -3.19 10.63 -38.99
C ASN A 597 -1.99 11.14 -38.19
N ASN A 598 -2.21 11.82 -37.06
CA ASN A 598 -1.14 12.25 -36.17
C ASN A 598 -0.41 11.06 -35.51
N VAL A 599 -1.13 10.02 -35.10
CA VAL A 599 -0.54 8.78 -34.54
C VAL A 599 0.32 8.07 -35.59
N VAL A 600 -0.11 8.07 -36.86
CA VAL A 600 0.67 7.53 -38.00
C VAL A 600 1.93 8.38 -38.22
N ALA A 601 1.80 9.70 -38.30
CA ALA A 601 2.94 10.62 -38.46
C ALA A 601 3.96 10.49 -37.31
N ALA A 602 3.51 10.15 -36.10
CA ALA A 602 4.39 9.85 -34.97
C ALA A 602 5.27 8.61 -35.18
N VAL A 603 4.79 7.60 -35.91
CA VAL A 603 5.60 6.43 -36.29
C VAL A 603 6.69 6.83 -37.29
N GLU A 604 6.39 7.77 -38.17
CA GLU A 604 7.31 8.24 -39.21
C GLU A 604 8.34 9.27 -38.70
N GLY A 605 8.32 9.58 -37.39
CA GLY A 605 9.28 10.49 -36.76
C GLY A 605 9.06 11.97 -37.07
N THR A 606 7.90 12.35 -37.63
CA THR A 606 7.59 13.71 -38.08
C THR A 606 6.64 14.48 -37.15
N SER A 607 6.28 13.90 -36.00
CA SER A 607 5.22 14.41 -35.11
C SER A 607 5.66 15.44 -34.06
N GLN A 608 4.66 16.10 -33.46
CA GLN A 608 4.83 17.03 -32.33
C GLN A 608 5.15 16.29 -31.02
N ARG A 609 5.93 16.92 -30.11
CA ARG A 609 6.42 16.36 -28.81
C ARG A 609 5.40 15.69 -27.88
N HIS A 610 4.09 15.80 -28.09
CA HIS A 610 3.07 15.19 -27.22
C HIS A 610 2.55 13.84 -27.73
N TYR A 611 3.05 13.35 -28.86
CA TYR A 611 2.78 12.01 -29.42
C TYR A 611 3.92 11.01 -29.17
N ASP A 612 4.74 11.25 -28.13
CA ASP A 612 5.85 10.37 -27.79
C ASP A 612 5.35 8.97 -27.38
N ARG A 613 6.01 7.93 -27.92
CA ARG A 613 5.75 6.53 -27.59
C ARG A 613 6.64 6.09 -26.41
N PRO A 614 6.11 5.30 -25.47
CA PRO A 614 6.94 4.71 -24.44
C PRO A 614 7.83 3.61 -25.03
N ARG A 615 8.94 3.32 -24.35
CA ARG A 615 9.84 2.22 -24.71
C ARG A 615 9.42 0.95 -23.98
N TYR A 616 9.70 -0.22 -24.56
CA TYR A 616 9.34 -1.51 -23.97
C TYR A 616 10.03 -1.80 -22.63
N ASP A 617 11.24 -1.28 -22.44
CA ASP A 617 12.01 -1.36 -21.19
C ASP A 617 11.51 -0.38 -20.12
N ASP A 618 10.63 0.56 -20.45
CA ASP A 618 10.00 1.48 -19.50
C ASP A 618 8.63 0.95 -19.04
N GLN A 619 7.95 1.70 -18.18
CA GLN A 619 6.62 1.39 -17.65
C GLN A 619 5.52 2.24 -18.26
N PHE A 620 4.26 1.83 -18.06
CA PHE A 620 3.13 2.71 -18.32
C PHE A 620 3.31 4.04 -17.55
N ARG A 621 3.07 5.17 -18.23
CA ARG A 621 2.78 6.42 -17.51
C ARG A 621 1.49 6.26 -16.72
N THR A 622 1.22 7.17 -15.78
CA THR A 622 -0.03 7.14 -15.03
C THR A 622 -1.22 7.03 -15.98
N LEU A 623 -1.97 5.93 -15.88
CA LEU A 623 -3.17 5.68 -16.66
C LEU A 623 -4.26 6.65 -16.18
N VAL A 624 -4.68 7.53 -17.08
CA VAL A 624 -5.63 8.61 -16.81
C VAL A 624 -7.02 8.28 -17.36
N THR A 625 -8.02 9.01 -16.87
CA THR A 625 -9.42 8.84 -17.28
C THR A 625 -9.70 9.34 -18.71
N ASN A 626 -9.00 10.38 -19.16
CA ASN A 626 -9.09 10.89 -20.53
C ASN A 626 -8.02 10.24 -21.42
N PHE A 627 -8.39 9.15 -22.08
CA PHE A 627 -7.50 8.34 -22.91
C PHE A 627 -7.50 8.76 -24.39
N ASN A 628 -7.32 10.06 -24.64
CA ASN A 628 -7.28 10.64 -25.99
C ASN A 628 -5.83 11.05 -26.34
N PRO A 629 -5.23 10.57 -27.46
CA PRO A 629 -3.86 10.94 -27.83
C PRO A 629 -3.65 12.43 -28.13
N ASP A 630 -4.71 13.19 -28.40
CA ASP A 630 -4.62 14.66 -28.57
C ASP A 630 -4.46 15.42 -27.24
N ALA A 631 -4.70 14.77 -26.10
CA ALA A 631 -4.57 15.44 -24.81
C ALA A 631 -3.09 15.60 -24.44
N LEU A 632 -2.73 16.76 -23.89
CA LEU A 632 -1.37 17.02 -23.46
C LEU A 632 -0.97 16.01 -22.37
N GLN A 633 0.24 15.45 -22.50
CA GLN A 633 0.90 14.57 -21.51
C GLN A 633 0.32 13.16 -21.32
N VAL A 634 -0.49 12.66 -22.25
CA VAL A 634 -1.09 11.32 -22.17
C VAL A 634 -0.21 10.30 -22.89
N GLY A 635 0.65 9.59 -22.16
CA GLY A 635 1.49 8.50 -22.71
C GLY A 635 0.67 7.26 -23.06
N VAL A 636 -0.24 7.38 -24.03
CA VAL A 636 -1.30 6.41 -24.34
C VAL A 636 -1.03 5.61 -25.60
N LEU A 637 0.03 5.93 -26.33
CA LEU A 637 0.41 5.22 -27.55
C LEU A 637 1.15 3.93 -27.22
N HIS A 638 0.89 2.90 -28.01
CA HIS A 638 1.63 1.65 -27.93
C HIS A 638 3.11 1.86 -28.36
N PRO A 639 4.11 1.11 -27.82
CA PRO A 639 5.52 1.29 -28.19
C PRO A 639 5.82 1.23 -29.70
N THR A 640 5.32 0.20 -30.39
CA THR A 640 5.61 -0.01 -31.84
C THR A 640 4.39 0.02 -32.75
N GLN A 641 3.23 -0.45 -32.28
CA GLN A 641 1.99 -0.55 -33.07
C GLN A 641 1.30 0.81 -33.26
N THR A 642 0.76 1.09 -34.44
CA THR A 642 0.09 2.35 -34.83
C THR A 642 -1.32 2.47 -34.23
N ARG A 643 -1.38 2.54 -32.89
CA ARG A 643 -2.61 2.66 -32.10
C ARG A 643 -2.32 3.18 -30.69
N ILE A 644 -3.38 3.50 -29.96
CA ILE A 644 -3.35 3.63 -28.49
C ILE A 644 -3.32 2.25 -27.82
N PHE A 645 -3.01 2.21 -26.53
CA PHE A 645 -3.14 1.00 -25.73
C PHE A 645 -4.59 0.50 -25.68
N THR A 646 -4.77 -0.82 -25.77
CA THR A 646 -6.06 -1.49 -25.64
C THR A 646 -6.58 -1.48 -24.20
N PHE A 647 -7.84 -1.83 -24.02
CA PHE A 647 -8.39 -2.05 -22.68
C PHE A 647 -7.61 -3.12 -21.92
N ARG A 648 -7.30 -4.26 -22.56
CA ARG A 648 -6.50 -5.33 -21.94
C ARG A 648 -5.13 -4.83 -21.47
N GLU A 649 -4.41 -4.09 -22.31
CA GLU A 649 -3.10 -3.54 -21.95
C GLU A 649 -3.20 -2.57 -20.77
N THR A 650 -4.20 -1.69 -20.76
CA THR A 650 -4.39 -0.75 -19.63
C THR A 650 -4.86 -1.44 -18.34
N LEU A 651 -5.65 -2.52 -18.43
CA LEU A 651 -6.02 -3.36 -17.28
C LEU A 651 -4.79 -3.99 -16.65
N ARG A 652 -3.90 -4.56 -17.47
CA ARG A 652 -2.61 -5.06 -17.01
C ARG A 652 -1.73 -3.96 -16.43
N GLY A 653 -1.76 -2.76 -17.01
CA GLY A 653 -1.11 -1.58 -16.42
C GLY A 653 -1.55 -1.28 -14.97
N GLN A 654 -2.80 -1.61 -14.61
CA GLN A 654 -3.32 -1.50 -13.24
C GLN A 654 -3.16 -2.79 -12.41
N GLY A 655 -2.67 -3.88 -13.01
CA GLY A 655 -2.54 -5.19 -12.35
C GLY A 655 -3.83 -6.00 -12.26
N TYR A 656 -4.87 -5.66 -13.04
CA TYR A 656 -6.10 -6.47 -13.06
C TYR A 656 -5.84 -7.87 -13.62
N PRO A 657 -6.37 -8.93 -12.99
CA PRO A 657 -6.38 -10.28 -13.55
C PRO A 657 -7.03 -10.35 -14.94
N ASP A 658 -6.63 -11.30 -15.76
CA ASP A 658 -7.15 -11.41 -17.12
C ASP A 658 -8.61 -11.85 -17.18
N TRP A 659 -9.07 -12.58 -16.16
CA TRP A 659 -10.47 -12.96 -15.96
C TRP A 659 -11.38 -11.77 -15.57
N PHE A 660 -10.81 -10.65 -15.11
CA PHE A 660 -11.60 -9.51 -14.65
C PHE A 660 -12.47 -8.95 -15.78
N SER A 661 -13.76 -8.83 -15.50
CA SER A 661 -14.77 -8.64 -16.54
C SER A 661 -15.58 -7.36 -16.34
N PHE A 662 -16.12 -6.84 -17.44
CA PHE A 662 -16.96 -5.64 -17.45
C PHE A 662 -18.34 -5.94 -18.04
N PRO A 663 -19.36 -5.08 -17.81
CA PRO A 663 -20.64 -5.18 -18.48
C PRO A 663 -20.48 -5.19 -20.01
N PRO A 664 -21.22 -6.02 -20.77
CA PRO A 664 -21.07 -6.13 -22.23
C PRO A 664 -21.32 -4.79 -22.96
N ASP A 665 -22.27 -3.99 -22.47
CA ASP A 665 -22.71 -2.76 -23.13
C ASP A 665 -21.96 -1.49 -22.68
N ILE A 666 -20.90 -1.63 -21.87
CA ILE A 666 -20.12 -0.49 -21.39
C ILE A 666 -19.50 0.30 -22.55
N ARG A 667 -19.59 1.63 -22.50
CA ARG A 667 -18.99 2.48 -23.53
C ARG A 667 -17.46 2.52 -23.36
N PRO A 668 -16.69 2.53 -24.45
CA PRO A 668 -15.22 2.65 -24.41
C PRO A 668 -14.68 3.75 -23.49
N ARG A 669 -15.31 4.94 -23.50
CA ARG A 669 -14.92 6.06 -22.64
C ARG A 669 -15.14 5.77 -21.16
N GLU A 670 -16.24 5.10 -20.81
CA GLU A 670 -16.53 4.71 -19.41
C GLU A 670 -15.53 3.67 -18.92
N LEU A 671 -15.16 2.72 -19.79
CA LEU A 671 -14.17 1.70 -19.47
C LEU A 671 -12.80 2.32 -19.14
N TYR A 672 -12.26 3.20 -19.99
CA TYR A 672 -11.00 3.90 -19.67
C TYR A 672 -11.12 4.79 -18.42
N LYS A 673 -12.27 5.43 -18.20
CA LYS A 673 -12.52 6.21 -16.97
C LYS A 673 -12.43 5.33 -15.73
N LEU A 674 -13.08 4.16 -15.73
CA LEU A 674 -13.03 3.20 -14.62
C LEU A 674 -11.61 2.69 -14.37
N ILE A 675 -10.90 2.29 -15.43
CA ILE A 675 -9.51 1.83 -15.34
C ILE A 675 -8.62 2.95 -14.79
N GLY A 676 -8.73 4.17 -15.32
CA GLY A 676 -7.91 5.31 -14.89
C GLY A 676 -8.19 5.78 -13.45
N ASN A 677 -9.43 5.62 -12.97
CA ASN A 677 -9.81 5.91 -11.58
C ASN A 677 -9.35 4.82 -10.60
N SER A 678 -9.20 3.58 -11.07
CA SER A 678 -8.86 2.44 -10.21
C SER A 678 -7.54 2.63 -9.47
N VAL A 679 -7.49 2.10 -8.24
CA VAL A 679 -6.25 1.84 -7.52
C VAL A 679 -5.58 0.63 -8.18
N PRO A 680 -4.27 0.67 -8.47
CA PRO A 680 -3.53 -0.51 -8.92
C PRO A 680 -3.71 -1.66 -7.93
N ILE A 681 -4.08 -2.84 -8.43
CA ILE A 681 -4.33 -4.03 -7.60
C ILE A 681 -3.15 -4.35 -6.68
N PRO A 682 -1.88 -4.30 -7.13
CA PRO A 682 -0.74 -4.64 -6.27
C PRO A 682 -0.53 -3.66 -5.10
N LEU A 683 -1.03 -2.42 -5.19
CA LEU A 683 -1.03 -1.50 -4.04
C LEU A 683 -2.06 -1.91 -2.98
N GLY A 684 -3.27 -2.29 -3.42
CA GLY A 684 -4.31 -2.80 -2.53
C GLY A 684 -3.88 -4.11 -1.87
N GLU A 685 -3.24 -5.01 -2.62
CA GLU A 685 -2.69 -6.27 -2.12
C GLU A 685 -1.64 -6.06 -1.03
N ALA A 686 -0.69 -5.16 -1.26
CA ALA A 686 0.34 -4.85 -0.27
C ALA A 686 -0.29 -4.34 1.04
N ILE A 687 -1.35 -3.53 0.96
CA ILE A 687 -2.09 -3.05 2.13
C ILE A 687 -2.90 -4.17 2.79
N GLY A 688 -3.57 -5.01 1.99
CA GLY A 688 -4.37 -6.15 2.47
C GLY A 688 -3.51 -7.11 3.28
N ARG A 689 -2.27 -7.34 2.85
CA ARG A 689 -1.29 -8.17 3.58
C ARG A 689 -0.95 -7.61 4.95
N GLU A 690 -0.71 -6.30 5.06
CA GLU A 690 -0.41 -5.68 6.36
C GLU A 690 -1.61 -5.67 7.30
N ILE A 691 -2.84 -5.56 6.77
CA ILE A 691 -4.07 -5.70 7.56
C ILE A 691 -4.23 -7.13 8.03
N ALA A 692 -4.02 -8.12 7.15
CA ALA A 692 -4.08 -9.54 7.51
C ALA A 692 -3.04 -9.89 8.60
N ASN A 693 -1.80 -9.43 8.45
CA ASN A 693 -0.75 -9.61 9.46
C ASN A 693 -1.15 -9.01 10.81
N SER A 694 -1.69 -7.78 10.82
CA SER A 694 -2.21 -7.16 12.04
C SER A 694 -3.34 -7.98 12.67
N TRP A 695 -4.27 -8.49 11.87
CA TRP A 695 -5.41 -9.27 12.33
C TRP A 695 -4.98 -10.63 12.91
N ILE A 696 -4.11 -11.35 12.21
CA ILE A 696 -3.54 -12.62 12.66
C ILE A 696 -2.78 -12.44 13.98
N ASN A 697 -1.97 -11.38 14.09
CA ASN A 697 -1.26 -11.08 15.34
C ASN A 697 -2.23 -10.80 16.50
N TYR A 698 -3.33 -10.09 16.23
CA TYR A 698 -4.39 -9.89 17.22
C TYR A 698 -5.04 -11.21 17.64
N LEU A 699 -5.44 -12.06 16.69
CA LEU A 699 -6.03 -13.36 16.96
C LEU A 699 -5.09 -14.26 17.80
N ARG A 700 -3.78 -14.25 17.50
CA ARG A 700 -2.76 -14.95 18.29
C ARG A 700 -2.68 -14.40 19.71
N SER A 701 -2.65 -13.07 19.88
CA SER A 701 -2.58 -12.46 21.22
C SER A 701 -3.82 -12.73 22.08
N GLU A 702 -4.97 -12.92 21.45
CA GLU A 702 -6.24 -13.27 22.13
C GLU A 702 -6.39 -14.79 22.33
N GLY A 703 -5.40 -15.60 21.91
CA GLY A 703 -5.45 -17.07 22.00
C GLY A 703 -6.55 -17.70 21.14
N GLN A 704 -7.05 -16.99 20.12
CA GLN A 704 -8.08 -17.51 19.21
C GLN A 704 -7.51 -18.44 18.14
N ILE A 705 -6.20 -18.36 17.90
CA ILE A 705 -5.47 -19.24 16.99
C ILE A 705 -4.15 -19.65 17.66
N ASP A 706 -3.87 -20.96 17.67
CA ASP A 706 -2.60 -21.53 18.09
C ASP A 706 -2.04 -22.34 16.92
N LEU A 707 -1.04 -21.77 16.24
CA LEU A 707 -0.41 -22.37 15.05
C LEU A 707 0.96 -22.98 15.39
N ASP A 708 1.40 -22.85 16.65
CA ASP A 708 2.67 -23.36 17.17
C ASP A 708 2.54 -24.80 17.73
N GLY A 709 1.37 -25.44 17.58
CA GLY A 709 1.08 -26.80 18.00
C GLY A 709 1.33 -27.85 16.91
N ALA A 710 2.28 -28.77 17.18
CA ALA A 710 2.34 -30.07 16.54
C ALA A 710 0.99 -30.80 16.71
N GLU A 711 0.56 -31.50 15.65
CA GLU A 711 -0.53 -32.50 15.58
C GLU A 711 -1.40 -32.64 16.85
N ASP A 712 -2.58 -32.03 16.82
CA ASP A 712 -3.60 -32.25 17.84
C ASP A 712 -4.20 -33.65 17.67
N SER A 713 -3.59 -34.61 18.36
CA SER A 713 -4.07 -35.97 18.61
C SER A 713 -5.19 -35.97 19.66
N ARG A 714 -6.24 -35.17 19.44
CA ARG A 714 -7.41 -35.07 20.33
C ARG A 714 -8.74 -34.99 19.60
N GLU A 715 -9.02 -35.96 18.74
CA GLU A 715 -10.38 -36.45 18.46
C GLU A 715 -10.32 -37.98 18.28
N GLY A 716 -11.15 -38.84 18.86
CA GLY A 716 -12.08 -38.68 19.97
C GLY A 716 -12.22 -40.02 20.70
N SER A 717 -12.33 -39.96 22.03
CA SER A 717 -12.97 -41.02 22.81
C SER A 717 -14.44 -40.61 22.99
N VAL A 718 -15.23 -40.90 21.96
CA VAL A 718 -16.68 -41.01 22.12
C VAL A 718 -16.92 -42.39 22.73
N GLU A 719 -17.27 -42.40 24.01
CA GLU A 719 -17.82 -43.59 24.66
C GLU A 719 -19.07 -44.03 23.90
N ALA A 720 -19.10 -45.33 23.60
CA ALA A 720 -20.10 -46.00 22.81
C ALA A 720 -21.46 -46.12 23.52
N SER A 721 -22.52 -45.92 22.76
CA SER A 721 -23.76 -46.70 22.84
C SER A 721 -23.98 -47.41 21.51
#